data_AF-A0AAW8TFY5-F1
#
_entry.id   AF-A0AAW8TFY5-F1
#
_cell.length_a   1.000
_cell.length_b   1.000
_cell.length_c   1.000
_cell.angle_alpha   90.00
_cell.angle_beta   90.00
_cell.angle_gamma   90.00
#
_symmetry.space_group_name_H-M   'P 1'
#
loop_
_entity.id
_entity.type
_entity.pdbx_description
1 polymer ?
#
loop_
_entity_poly.entity_id
_entity_poly.type
_entity_poly.pdbx_seq_one_letter_code
_entity_poly.pdbx_strand_id
1 'polypeptide(L)'
;MSKIRKRKLQVLSTIGFFLVGNIPFTIAFANDTSGNTTNKQRVEAKQLLESQDLLKNTSSTIPSNDQVVSSSESSEDTKSQEAQKVTGQTASSTEETEKSTGHASSEKANQTTTSSEKTEETTNNKVEQDSNQSVEKATFSIADWNYKDNADGTVTLESYKGTSTDIVVPNQIDGKQTKIDLSNGINLSGGLNFQNVTSVVFSDDGKRKVQVNSFNINFATWKGLANFDGRGLDTRQVRSMSSMFSGCSSLTNINISNWDTSQVADMSDMFKNCSSLTNINISNWDTSQVTNMARMFNDMYGLTTLDVSSWNTGAVENMNGMFAGCMKLPTLEVSSWDTGTVQNMYGMFNMMTSLTSLDLSGWKTDKVTDMTGMFLGNRVLESLNLNNWNTNNVTKMNSMFASTGLTYIDLSSFQIKPGANITGMFRMSTNTPLIIKVAPTEDRLINYDFKADNRFVGGPVFDANGGEFTDGTSLKNYFDSCAVKADDPKWKIATFKQFKNDLTATKTGYVLGGWSLPSGETDPGNVQDLLKVINYTAIWNKGIIDGNIPSVEDNTKPPSNPSTYGIAYLPKQFAVNPSALNDYGAQTIPVLKKNSFHVAVRDQLLTENSWSLQAQLIWKNKSIPGSSIQTTNKTGEVKKNSNDGSAPFQESDLIPISNDEVEGEKDVEITNAATVIMKTKSQKHNAVYDYNLGDVALKIANAKIVEPDSYTGCVEWNLVDAP
;
A
#
# COMPACT_ATOMS: atom_id res chain seq x y z
N MET A 1 13.60 -53.38 -45.32
CA MET A 1 13.86 -54.60 -44.54
C MET A 1 13.19 -54.48 -43.17
N SER A 2 12.26 -55.40 -42.88
CA SER A 2 11.88 -55.92 -41.54
C SER A 2 11.37 -54.93 -40.46
N LYS A 3 10.27 -55.12 -39.72
CA LYS A 3 9.06 -55.96 -39.68
C LYS A 3 8.47 -55.66 -38.28
N ILE A 4 7.14 -55.52 -38.17
CA ILE A 4 6.32 -56.00 -37.01
C ILE A 4 6.43 -55.13 -35.71
N ARG A 5 5.37 -54.62 -35.07
CA ARG A 5 4.14 -55.30 -34.60
C ARG A 5 3.07 -54.28 -34.17
N LYS A 6 1.83 -54.49 -34.63
CA LYS A 6 0.59 -54.06 -33.96
C LYS A 6 0.41 -54.84 -32.65
N ARG A 7 -0.12 -54.20 -31.60
CA ARG A 7 -1.20 -54.77 -30.76
C ARG A 7 -1.98 -53.65 -30.07
N LYS A 8 -3.27 -53.60 -30.39
CA LYS A 8 -4.35 -52.88 -29.71
C LYS A 8 -4.64 -53.53 -28.34
N LEU A 9 -5.05 -52.74 -27.35
CA LEU A 9 -6.32 -52.99 -26.65
C LEU A 9 -6.83 -51.70 -25.97
N GLN A 10 -8.15 -51.55 -25.99
CA GLN A 10 -8.96 -50.41 -25.59
C GLN A 10 -9.02 -50.22 -24.07
N VAL A 11 -9.10 -48.95 -23.63
CA VAL A 11 -10.13 -48.51 -22.67
C VAL A 11 -10.66 -47.16 -23.17
N LEU A 12 -11.96 -47.14 -23.45
CA LEU A 12 -12.76 -45.98 -23.87
C LEU A 12 -13.71 -45.70 -22.70
N SER A 13 -13.63 -44.52 -22.08
CA SER A 13 -14.80 -43.86 -21.50
C SER A 13 -14.53 -42.35 -21.36
N THR A 14 -14.96 -41.62 -22.39
CA THR A 14 -15.83 -40.44 -22.29
C THR A 14 -15.41 -39.30 -21.34
N ILE A 15 -14.73 -38.29 -21.89
CA ILE A 15 -14.89 -36.90 -21.44
C ILE A 15 -15.69 -36.19 -22.53
N GLY A 16 -16.95 -35.89 -22.22
CA GLY A 16 -17.84 -35.14 -23.09
C GLY A 16 -17.39 -33.70 -23.21
N PHE A 17 -17.15 -33.27 -24.44
CA PHE A 17 -17.13 -31.87 -24.83
C PHE A 17 -18.51 -31.24 -24.57
N PHE A 18 -18.56 -30.14 -23.82
CA PHE A 18 -19.63 -29.15 -23.97
C PHE A 18 -19.00 -27.84 -24.43
N LEU A 19 -19.51 -27.34 -25.56
CA LEU A 19 -19.24 -26.00 -26.06
C LEU A 19 -19.65 -24.97 -24.99
N VAL A 20 -18.69 -24.13 -24.60
CA VAL A 20 -18.93 -22.88 -23.88
C VAL A 20 -18.69 -21.74 -24.87
N GLY A 21 -19.65 -20.82 -24.96
CA GLY A 21 -19.54 -19.61 -25.76
C GLY A 21 -18.39 -18.73 -25.26
N ASN A 22 -17.55 -18.32 -26.20
CA ASN A 22 -16.35 -17.52 -25.99
C ASN A 22 -16.64 -16.13 -25.41
N ILE A 23 -15.94 -15.79 -24.33
CA ILE A 23 -15.29 -14.48 -24.15
C ILE A 23 -13.83 -14.80 -23.86
N PRO A 24 -12.86 -14.49 -24.74
CA PRO A 24 -11.48 -14.85 -24.49
C PRO A 24 -10.83 -13.78 -23.60
N PHE A 25 -10.46 -14.16 -22.37
CA PHE A 25 -9.29 -13.59 -21.72
C PHE A 25 -8.20 -14.66 -21.70
N THR A 26 -7.25 -14.52 -22.61
CA THR A 26 -6.10 -15.42 -22.76
C THR A 26 -5.11 -15.15 -21.62
N ILE A 27 -5.04 -16.05 -20.62
CA ILE A 27 -3.86 -16.15 -19.76
C ILE A 27 -2.93 -17.16 -20.42
N ALA A 28 -1.85 -16.67 -21.04
CA ALA A 28 -0.83 -17.50 -21.63
C ALA A 28 -0.05 -18.24 -20.53
N PHE A 29 -0.15 -19.56 -20.52
CA PHE A 29 0.87 -20.43 -19.90
C PHE A 29 2.02 -20.56 -20.90
N ALA A 30 3.10 -19.80 -20.68
CA ALA A 30 4.36 -20.06 -21.35
C ALA A 30 5.13 -21.12 -20.54
N ASN A 31 5.14 -22.35 -21.03
CA ASN A 31 6.19 -23.31 -20.72
C ASN A 31 7.36 -22.97 -21.64
N ASP A 32 8.45 -22.46 -21.08
CA ASP A 32 9.67 -22.17 -21.85
C ASP A 32 10.60 -23.38 -21.77
N THR A 33 10.77 -24.06 -22.90
CA THR A 33 11.92 -24.92 -23.19
C THR A 33 12.56 -24.46 -24.50
N SER A 34 13.71 -23.81 -24.34
CA SER A 34 14.85 -23.75 -25.26
C SER A 34 14.69 -23.08 -26.65
N GLY A 35 15.61 -22.14 -26.92
CA GLY A 35 16.37 -22.14 -28.17
C GLY A 35 16.10 -21.02 -29.18
N ASN A 36 16.82 -19.91 -29.02
CA ASN A 36 17.47 -19.09 -30.07
C ASN A 36 16.85 -19.06 -31.49
N THR A 37 16.33 -17.90 -31.94
CA THR A 37 16.69 -17.29 -33.24
C THR A 37 16.10 -15.88 -33.45
N THR A 38 17.01 -14.90 -33.59
CA THR A 38 17.03 -13.73 -34.49
C THR A 38 15.81 -12.83 -34.76
N ASN A 39 15.98 -11.57 -34.34
CA ASN A 39 15.67 -10.30 -35.04
C ASN A 39 15.02 -10.41 -36.43
N LYS A 40 13.68 -10.26 -36.51
CA LYS A 40 12.97 -9.49 -37.56
C LYS A 40 11.46 -9.37 -37.25
N GLN A 41 11.07 -8.61 -36.23
CA GLN A 41 9.66 -8.16 -36.06
C GLN A 41 9.53 -6.98 -35.07
N ARG A 42 10.38 -5.97 -35.27
CA ARG A 42 10.38 -4.72 -34.47
C ARG A 42 10.03 -3.52 -35.34
N VAL A 43 8.95 -3.60 -36.13
CA VAL A 43 8.28 -2.47 -36.79
C VAL A 43 6.84 -2.92 -37.05
N GLU A 44 5.94 -2.72 -36.09
CA GLU A 44 4.45 -2.69 -36.27
C GLU A 44 3.67 -2.59 -34.92
N ALA A 45 4.35 -2.52 -33.77
CA ALA A 45 3.72 -2.26 -32.47
C ALA A 45 3.87 -0.81 -31.99
N LYS A 46 3.68 0.18 -32.88
CA LYS A 46 3.74 1.61 -32.50
C LYS A 46 2.61 2.48 -33.07
N GLN A 47 1.48 1.87 -33.42
CA GLN A 47 0.32 2.61 -33.98
C GLN A 47 -1.04 2.16 -33.43
N LEU A 48 -1.07 1.62 -32.22
CA LEU A 48 -2.30 1.13 -31.57
C LEU A 48 -2.39 1.53 -30.08
N LEU A 49 -1.78 2.68 -29.72
CA LEU A 49 -1.82 3.25 -28.36
C LEU A 49 -2.32 4.71 -28.34
N GLU A 50 -3.04 5.18 -29.36
CA GLU A 50 -3.58 6.56 -29.42
C GLU A 50 -5.11 6.62 -29.66
N SER A 51 -5.85 5.56 -29.34
CA SER A 51 -7.32 5.55 -29.53
C SER A 51 -8.15 5.11 -28.32
N GLN A 52 -7.62 5.21 -27.09
CA GLN A 52 -8.40 4.93 -25.87
C GLN A 52 -8.56 6.12 -24.90
N ASP A 53 -8.29 7.36 -25.32
CA ASP A 53 -8.53 8.57 -24.50
C ASP A 53 -9.75 9.41 -24.94
N LEU A 54 -10.67 8.84 -25.70
CA LEU A 54 -11.92 9.51 -26.09
C LEU A 54 -13.13 8.64 -25.74
N LEU A 55 -13.57 8.67 -24.47
CA LEU A 55 -14.96 8.44 -24.02
C LEU A 55 -15.06 8.51 -22.48
N LYS A 56 -14.85 9.70 -21.90
CA LYS A 56 -15.40 10.08 -20.59
C LYS A 56 -15.70 11.58 -20.60
N ASN A 57 -16.90 11.96 -21.05
CA ASN A 57 -17.65 13.08 -20.47
C ASN A 57 -19.00 13.24 -21.18
N THR A 58 -20.06 12.79 -20.51
CA THR A 58 -21.41 13.33 -20.71
C THR A 58 -22.00 13.61 -19.35
N SER A 59 -22.03 14.88 -18.95
CA SER A 59 -23.09 15.41 -18.11
C SER A 59 -23.35 16.87 -18.43
N SER A 60 -24.59 17.08 -18.88
CA SER A 60 -25.46 18.23 -18.69
C SER A 60 -24.86 19.64 -18.79
N THR A 61 -25.16 20.26 -19.92
CA THR A 61 -25.32 21.71 -20.13
C THR A 61 -26.47 22.30 -19.31
N ILE A 62 -26.25 23.43 -18.61
CA ILE A 62 -27.13 24.62 -18.62
C ILE A 62 -26.22 25.88 -18.49
N PRO A 63 -26.48 26.99 -19.25
CA PRO A 63 -25.51 28.06 -19.47
C PRO A 63 -25.82 29.35 -18.69
N SER A 64 -24.82 30.22 -18.50
CA SER A 64 -24.73 31.56 -19.13
C SER A 64 -23.96 32.60 -18.31
N ASN A 65 -23.06 33.27 -19.04
CA ASN A 65 -22.57 34.65 -18.91
C ASN A 65 -21.72 35.09 -17.72
N ASP A 66 -20.42 35.05 -17.97
CA ASP A 66 -19.52 36.18 -17.72
C ASP A 66 -20.06 37.49 -18.34
N GLN A 67 -19.94 38.59 -17.60
CA GLN A 67 -19.37 39.79 -18.17
C GLN A 67 -18.43 40.47 -17.17
N VAL A 68 -17.21 40.63 -17.65
CA VAL A 68 -16.10 41.41 -17.12
C VAL A 68 -16.47 42.89 -17.07
N VAL A 69 -16.26 43.54 -15.92
CA VAL A 69 -15.85 44.95 -15.89
C VAL A 69 -14.75 45.13 -14.85
N SER A 70 -13.70 45.79 -15.32
CA SER A 70 -12.49 46.19 -14.64
C SER A 70 -12.70 47.31 -13.62
N SER A 71 -11.72 47.37 -12.73
CA SER A 71 -11.02 48.58 -12.24
C SER A 71 -11.41 49.21 -10.91
N SER A 72 -10.31 49.48 -10.19
CA SER A 72 -10.00 50.64 -9.36
C SER A 72 -10.31 50.61 -7.86
N GLU A 73 -9.21 50.94 -7.15
CA GLU A 73 -9.11 51.81 -5.98
C GLU A 73 -9.15 51.21 -4.57
N SER A 74 -7.94 51.19 -3.99
CA SER A 74 -7.54 51.77 -2.70
C SER A 74 -8.44 51.57 -1.48
N SER A 75 -7.87 51.05 -0.40
CA SER A 75 -7.30 51.87 0.69
C SER A 75 -6.88 50.99 1.87
N GLU A 76 -5.84 51.47 2.54
CA GLU A 76 -5.56 51.44 4.00
C GLU A 76 -6.64 50.77 4.88
N ASP A 77 -6.33 50.02 5.93
CA ASP A 77 -5.53 50.53 7.04
C ASP A 77 -5.15 49.42 8.05
N THR A 78 -4.13 49.78 8.81
CA THR A 78 -3.48 49.15 9.95
C THR A 78 -4.37 48.77 11.14
N LYS A 79 -3.95 47.73 11.91
CA LYS A 79 -3.62 47.72 13.36
C LYS A 79 -3.93 46.41 14.10
N SER A 80 -2.86 45.71 14.45
CA SER A 80 -2.41 45.42 15.83
C SER A 80 -3.45 45.18 16.94
N GLN A 81 -3.34 44.06 17.67
CA GLN A 81 -2.61 43.98 18.96
C GLN A 81 -2.86 42.63 19.65
N GLU A 82 -1.76 41.92 19.92
CA GLU A 82 -1.26 41.64 21.28
C GLU A 82 -2.24 41.27 22.41
N ALA A 83 -1.97 40.09 22.98
CA ALA A 83 -1.36 39.94 24.32
C ALA A 83 -2.13 39.05 25.31
N GLN A 84 -1.45 37.93 25.59
CA GLN A 84 -0.91 37.59 26.91
C GLN A 84 -1.83 36.94 27.97
N LYS A 85 -1.37 35.72 28.30
CA LYS A 85 -0.84 35.31 29.61
C LYS A 85 -1.79 34.78 30.68
N VAL A 86 -1.34 33.63 31.18
CA VAL A 86 -0.86 33.40 32.56
C VAL A 86 -1.72 32.45 33.42
N THR A 87 -1.05 31.31 33.64
CA THR A 87 -0.89 30.56 34.90
C THR A 87 -2.05 29.75 35.43
N GLY A 88 -1.68 28.61 36.00
CA GLY A 88 -2.44 28.03 37.08
C GLY A 88 -2.17 26.57 37.28
N GLN A 89 -0.99 26.28 37.81
CA GLN A 89 -0.51 25.01 38.32
C GLN A 89 -1.51 24.20 39.18
N THR A 90 -1.12 22.93 39.32
CA THR A 90 -1.17 22.06 40.50
C THR A 90 -2.38 21.16 40.77
N ALA A 91 -2.10 19.87 40.53
CA ALA A 91 -1.96 18.85 41.57
C ALA A 91 -3.20 18.06 42.02
N SER A 92 -3.15 16.79 41.62
CA SER A 92 -2.94 15.67 42.54
C SER A 92 -4.16 14.89 43.03
N SER A 93 -3.92 13.58 42.93
CA SER A 93 -4.18 12.52 43.90
C SER A 93 -5.46 11.70 43.81
N THR A 94 -5.15 10.40 43.69
CA THR A 94 -5.67 9.25 44.45
C THR A 94 -6.92 8.57 43.94
N GLU A 95 -6.67 7.44 43.26
CA GLU A 95 -6.89 6.09 43.82
C GLU A 95 -8.05 5.98 44.81
N GLU A 96 -9.04 5.15 44.49
CA GLU A 96 -9.03 3.78 45.01
C GLU A 96 -10.09 2.90 44.33
N THR A 97 -9.66 1.66 44.19
CA THR A 97 -10.33 0.41 43.86
C THR A 97 -11.59 0.14 44.68
N GLU A 98 -12.59 -0.53 44.10
CA GLU A 98 -12.78 -1.98 44.29
C GLU A 98 -13.99 -2.56 43.53
N LYS A 99 -13.74 -3.78 43.06
CA LYS A 99 -14.64 -4.86 42.65
C LYS A 99 -16.00 -4.89 43.37
N SER A 100 -17.02 -5.38 42.66
CA SER A 100 -17.50 -6.77 42.83
C SER A 100 -18.94 -6.95 42.32
N THR A 101 -19.14 -8.04 41.55
CA THR A 101 -20.37 -8.89 41.46
C THR A 101 -21.68 -8.22 41.04
N GLY A 102 -22.48 -8.72 40.09
CA GLY A 102 -22.74 -10.10 39.71
C GLY A 102 -24.27 -10.32 39.71
N HIS A 103 -24.75 -11.10 38.73
CA HIS A 103 -26.09 -11.70 38.61
C HIS A 103 -27.28 -10.84 38.13
N ALA A 104 -27.57 -11.03 36.84
CA ALA A 104 -28.71 -11.79 36.29
C ALA A 104 -30.17 -11.54 36.76
N SER A 105 -31.02 -11.68 35.75
CA SER A 105 -32.45 -12.08 35.72
C SER A 105 -33.55 -11.02 35.93
N SER A 106 -34.15 -10.69 34.78
CA SER A 106 -35.53 -11.06 34.40
C SER A 106 -36.71 -10.15 34.74
N GLU A 107 -37.57 -10.06 33.72
CA GLU A 107 -39.03 -10.03 33.71
C GLU A 107 -39.76 -8.77 33.22
N LYS A 108 -40.75 -9.10 32.38
CA LYS A 108 -41.65 -8.28 31.58
C LYS A 108 -42.60 -7.46 32.44
N ALA A 109 -42.95 -6.26 31.99
CA ALA A 109 -44.33 -5.80 31.98
C ALA A 109 -44.53 -4.66 30.97
N ASN A 110 -45.77 -4.55 30.52
CA ASN A 110 -46.23 -4.03 29.25
C ASN A 110 -46.83 -2.61 29.40
N GLN A 111 -46.70 -1.82 28.32
CA GLN A 111 -47.56 -0.70 27.88
C GLN A 111 -47.93 0.43 28.86
N THR A 112 -47.69 1.69 28.47
CA THR A 112 -48.71 2.54 27.78
C THR A 112 -48.08 3.85 27.28
N THR A 113 -48.49 4.21 26.07
CA THR A 113 -48.25 5.37 25.20
C THR A 113 -48.11 6.76 25.82
N THR A 114 -47.18 7.57 25.29
CA THR A 114 -47.51 8.87 24.68
C THR A 114 -46.38 9.38 23.76
N SER A 115 -46.82 9.94 22.65
CA SER A 115 -46.11 10.46 21.48
C SER A 115 -45.31 11.74 21.72
N SER A 116 -44.13 11.85 21.12
CA SER A 116 -43.64 13.10 20.51
C SER A 116 -42.47 12.84 19.58
N GLU A 117 -42.60 13.38 18.38
CA GLU A 117 -41.73 13.31 17.22
C GLU A 117 -40.31 13.83 17.48
N LYS A 118 -39.31 13.17 16.89
CA LYS A 118 -38.18 13.84 16.24
C LYS A 118 -37.51 12.91 15.24
N THR A 119 -37.49 13.40 14.01
CA THR A 119 -36.83 12.92 12.80
C THR A 119 -35.32 12.78 12.96
N GLU A 120 -34.77 11.64 12.55
CA GLU A 120 -33.40 11.52 12.02
C GLU A 120 -33.35 10.37 11.01
N GLU A 121 -32.98 10.70 9.77
CA GLU A 121 -32.88 9.81 8.63
C GLU A 121 -31.70 8.84 8.79
N THR A 122 -31.98 7.54 8.74
CA THR A 122 -31.00 6.52 8.32
C THR A 122 -31.68 5.60 7.32
N THR A 123 -31.20 5.65 6.08
CA THR A 123 -31.62 4.80 4.96
C THR A 123 -31.10 3.38 5.15
N ASN A 124 -31.86 2.56 5.88
CA ASN A 124 -31.73 1.11 5.85
C ASN A 124 -32.70 0.55 4.81
N ASN A 125 -32.20 0.20 3.63
CA ASN A 125 -32.91 -0.63 2.66
C ASN A 125 -32.96 -2.07 3.17
N LYS A 126 -33.89 -2.33 4.07
CA LYS A 126 -34.38 -3.68 4.36
C LYS A 126 -35.45 -3.98 3.32
N VAL A 127 -35.13 -4.81 2.34
CA VAL A 127 -36.15 -5.39 1.46
C VAL A 127 -36.93 -6.40 2.30
N GLU A 128 -37.95 -5.92 3.00
CA GLU A 128 -39.04 -6.78 3.47
C GLU A 128 -39.82 -7.22 2.24
N GLN A 129 -39.60 -8.46 1.81
CA GLN A 129 -40.57 -9.15 0.97
C GLN A 129 -41.84 -9.34 1.80
N ASP A 130 -42.81 -8.50 1.50
CA ASP A 130 -44.19 -8.57 1.94
C ASP A 130 -44.73 -10.00 1.74
N SER A 131 -44.83 -10.77 2.82
CA SER A 131 -45.26 -12.17 2.82
C SER A 131 -46.78 -12.32 2.81
N ASN A 132 -47.48 -11.44 2.08
CA ASN A 132 -48.94 -11.43 1.99
C ASN A 132 -49.44 -11.30 0.55
N GLN A 133 -48.84 -12.06 -0.38
CA GLN A 133 -49.54 -12.46 -1.60
C GLN A 133 -50.37 -13.71 -1.32
N SER A 134 -51.68 -13.61 -1.46
CA SER A 134 -52.58 -14.76 -1.58
C SER A 134 -52.14 -15.59 -2.78
N VAL A 135 -51.41 -16.68 -2.54
CA VAL A 135 -50.99 -17.61 -3.59
C VAL A 135 -52.25 -18.26 -4.15
N GLU A 136 -52.62 -17.92 -5.39
CA GLU A 136 -53.59 -18.71 -6.14
C GLU A 136 -53.11 -20.17 -6.12
N LYS A 137 -53.97 -21.09 -5.66
CA LYS A 137 -53.65 -22.52 -5.66
C LYS A 137 -53.40 -22.94 -7.10
N ALA A 138 -52.16 -23.37 -7.40
CA ALA A 138 -51.80 -23.86 -8.72
C ALA A 138 -52.76 -24.99 -9.15
N THR A 139 -53.43 -24.79 -10.29
CA THR A 139 -54.37 -25.76 -10.85
C THR A 139 -53.63 -26.83 -11.66
N PHE A 140 -53.92 -28.11 -11.41
CA PHE A 140 -53.34 -29.25 -12.13
C PHE A 140 -54.41 -30.07 -12.85
N SER A 141 -54.01 -30.78 -13.90
CA SER A 141 -54.84 -31.76 -14.61
C SER A 141 -54.41 -33.17 -14.25
N ILE A 142 -55.29 -33.94 -13.62
CA ILE A 142 -55.04 -35.37 -13.30
C ILE A 142 -54.86 -36.19 -14.59
N ALA A 143 -55.48 -35.75 -15.70
CA ALA A 143 -55.36 -36.41 -17.00
C ALA A 143 -53.93 -36.37 -17.56
N ASP A 144 -53.06 -35.48 -17.05
CA ASP A 144 -51.67 -35.36 -17.49
C ASP A 144 -50.72 -36.32 -16.77
N TRP A 145 -51.21 -37.14 -15.84
CA TRP A 145 -50.40 -38.04 -15.02
C TRP A 145 -50.76 -39.50 -15.24
N ASN A 146 -49.75 -40.36 -15.28
CA ASN A 146 -49.87 -41.80 -15.03
C ASN A 146 -49.57 -42.04 -13.55
N TYR A 147 -50.41 -42.81 -12.88
CA TYR A 147 -50.31 -43.02 -11.44
C TYR A 147 -50.86 -44.39 -11.03
N LYS A 148 -50.47 -44.82 -9.83
CA LYS A 148 -50.84 -46.11 -9.24
C LYS A 148 -51.22 -45.97 -7.77
N ASP A 149 -52.33 -46.59 -7.38
CA ASP A 149 -52.73 -46.71 -5.98
C ASP A 149 -51.78 -47.59 -5.18
N ASN A 150 -51.44 -47.13 -3.97
CA ASN A 150 -50.64 -47.88 -3.01
C ASN A 150 -51.51 -48.50 -1.91
N ALA A 151 -51.05 -49.61 -1.32
CA ALA A 151 -51.76 -50.29 -0.23
C ALA A 151 -51.88 -49.47 1.06
N ASP A 152 -51.05 -48.44 1.23
CA ASP A 152 -51.04 -47.54 2.38
C ASP A 152 -52.01 -46.33 2.24
N GLY A 153 -52.83 -46.32 1.20
CA GLY A 153 -53.80 -45.24 0.94
C GLY A 153 -53.23 -44.00 0.26
N THR A 154 -51.97 -44.06 -0.22
CA THR A 154 -51.36 -43.01 -1.06
C THR A 154 -51.41 -43.38 -2.55
N VAL A 155 -51.06 -42.43 -3.42
CA VAL A 155 -50.97 -42.62 -4.89
C VAL A 155 -49.54 -42.32 -5.36
N THR A 156 -48.91 -43.25 -6.07
CA THR A 156 -47.60 -43.01 -6.71
C THR A 156 -47.80 -42.38 -8.08
N LEU A 157 -47.20 -41.22 -8.32
CA LEU A 157 -47.08 -40.60 -9.64
C LEU A 157 -45.94 -41.29 -10.41
N GLU A 158 -46.26 -42.00 -11.49
CA GLU A 158 -45.29 -42.81 -12.26
C GLU A 158 -44.65 -42.00 -13.40
N SER A 159 -45.43 -41.18 -14.10
CA SER A 159 -44.92 -40.29 -15.14
C SER A 159 -45.90 -39.16 -15.47
N TYR A 160 -45.36 -38.05 -15.97
CA TYR A 160 -46.11 -36.98 -16.59
C TYR A 160 -46.24 -37.25 -18.09
N LYS A 161 -47.46 -37.26 -18.62
CA LYS A 161 -47.80 -37.48 -20.04
C LYS A 161 -48.39 -36.24 -20.72
N GLY A 162 -48.57 -35.15 -19.98
CA GLY A 162 -49.00 -33.88 -20.53
C GLY A 162 -47.96 -33.27 -21.48
N THR A 163 -48.39 -32.26 -22.24
CA THR A 163 -47.54 -31.54 -23.21
C THR A 163 -47.12 -30.15 -22.70
N SER A 164 -47.69 -29.66 -21.59
CA SER A 164 -47.33 -28.37 -21.00
C SER A 164 -45.88 -28.38 -20.52
N THR A 165 -45.14 -27.31 -20.80
CA THR A 165 -43.80 -27.03 -20.26
C THR A 165 -43.86 -26.47 -18.83
N ASP A 166 -45.04 -26.03 -18.39
CA ASP A 166 -45.31 -25.62 -17.01
C ASP A 166 -46.04 -26.76 -16.30
N ILE A 167 -45.30 -27.53 -15.51
CA ILE A 167 -45.76 -28.75 -14.86
C ILE A 167 -46.22 -28.42 -13.44
N VAL A 168 -47.48 -28.74 -13.12
CA VAL A 168 -47.99 -28.73 -11.75
C VAL A 168 -48.12 -30.17 -11.25
N VAL A 169 -47.37 -30.50 -10.21
CA VAL A 169 -47.36 -31.82 -9.57
C VAL A 169 -48.48 -31.88 -8.52
N PRO A 170 -49.46 -32.78 -8.67
CA PRO A 170 -50.60 -32.86 -7.76
C PRO A 170 -50.19 -33.42 -6.41
N ASN A 171 -50.61 -32.79 -5.31
CA ASN A 171 -50.47 -33.29 -3.94
C ASN A 171 -51.52 -34.33 -3.55
N GLN A 172 -52.56 -34.45 -4.38
CA GLN A 172 -53.59 -35.47 -4.25
C GLN A 172 -54.13 -35.95 -5.59
N ILE A 173 -54.56 -37.20 -5.63
CA ILE A 173 -55.42 -37.76 -6.68
C ILE A 173 -56.57 -38.47 -5.97
N ASP A 174 -57.81 -38.14 -6.35
CA ASP A 174 -59.03 -38.70 -5.75
C ASP A 174 -59.07 -38.67 -4.21
N GLY A 175 -58.55 -37.58 -3.62
CA GLY A 175 -58.51 -37.42 -2.16
C GLY A 175 -57.36 -38.17 -1.45
N LYS A 176 -56.54 -38.93 -2.17
CA LYS A 176 -55.36 -39.63 -1.63
C LYS A 176 -54.09 -38.81 -1.82
N GLN A 177 -53.21 -38.78 -0.81
CA GLN A 177 -51.93 -38.06 -0.90
C GLN A 177 -51.01 -38.70 -1.94
N THR A 178 -50.26 -37.89 -2.68
CA THR A 178 -49.36 -38.38 -3.73
C THR A 178 -47.92 -38.60 -3.24
N LYS A 179 -47.25 -39.55 -3.88
CA LYS A 179 -45.83 -39.87 -3.78
C LYS A 179 -45.19 -39.76 -5.16
N ILE A 180 -43.94 -39.32 -5.23
CA ILE A 180 -43.19 -39.23 -6.49
C ILE A 180 -41.71 -39.56 -6.26
N ASP A 181 -41.13 -40.30 -7.21
CA ASP A 181 -39.68 -40.52 -7.28
C ASP A 181 -39.07 -39.39 -8.10
N LEU A 182 -38.17 -38.64 -7.48
CA LEU A 182 -37.46 -37.53 -8.11
C LEU A 182 -35.95 -37.78 -8.20
N SER A 183 -35.51 -39.02 -8.01
CA SER A 183 -34.09 -39.41 -8.12
C SER A 183 -33.48 -39.06 -9.48
N ASN A 184 -34.31 -38.97 -10.51
CA ASN A 184 -33.96 -38.58 -11.89
C ASN A 184 -34.87 -37.45 -12.43
N GLY A 185 -35.43 -36.63 -11.54
CA GLY A 185 -36.41 -35.60 -11.88
C GLY A 185 -37.79 -36.18 -12.17
N ILE A 186 -38.67 -35.39 -12.80
CA ILE A 186 -40.00 -35.88 -13.19
C ILE A 186 -39.87 -36.77 -14.42
N ASN A 187 -40.37 -38.00 -14.34
CA ASN A 187 -40.41 -38.91 -15.49
C ASN A 187 -41.39 -38.38 -16.56
N LEU A 188 -40.87 -37.96 -17.72
CA LEU A 188 -41.66 -37.41 -18.83
C LEU A 188 -41.93 -38.49 -19.88
N SER A 189 -43.19 -38.89 -20.03
CA SER A 189 -43.65 -39.95 -20.95
C SER A 189 -44.44 -39.43 -22.16
N GLY A 190 -44.84 -38.14 -22.16
CA GLY A 190 -45.64 -37.52 -23.22
C GLY A 190 -44.85 -37.01 -24.43
N GLY A 191 -43.58 -37.40 -24.58
CA GLY A 191 -42.68 -36.88 -25.62
C GLY A 191 -42.10 -35.48 -25.32
N LEU A 192 -42.44 -34.89 -24.18
CA LEU A 192 -41.85 -33.63 -23.72
C LEU A 192 -40.37 -33.84 -23.34
N ASN A 193 -39.49 -33.01 -23.91
CA ASN A 193 -38.08 -32.98 -23.54
C ASN A 193 -37.91 -32.17 -22.24
N PHE A 194 -37.25 -32.72 -21.23
CA PHE A 194 -37.00 -32.03 -19.96
C PHE A 194 -36.20 -30.73 -20.12
N GLN A 195 -35.42 -30.60 -21.19
CA GLN A 195 -34.73 -29.36 -21.54
C GLN A 195 -35.67 -28.21 -21.88
N ASN A 196 -36.93 -28.51 -22.23
CA ASN A 196 -37.95 -27.53 -22.58
C ASN A 196 -38.93 -27.23 -21.44
N VAL A 197 -38.85 -27.94 -20.31
CA VAL A 197 -39.70 -27.66 -19.15
C VAL A 197 -39.28 -26.32 -18.56
N THR A 198 -40.24 -25.38 -18.49
CA THR A 198 -40.03 -23.99 -18.07
C THR A 198 -40.37 -23.76 -16.62
N SER A 199 -41.34 -24.49 -16.08
CA SER A 199 -41.82 -24.34 -14.71
C SER A 199 -42.16 -25.68 -14.09
N VAL A 200 -41.81 -25.87 -12.82
CA VAL A 200 -42.25 -27.00 -12.00
C VAL A 200 -42.82 -26.45 -10.68
N VAL A 201 -44.07 -26.79 -10.38
CA VAL A 201 -44.77 -26.36 -9.17
C VAL A 201 -45.34 -27.57 -8.46
N PHE A 202 -44.97 -27.78 -7.19
CA PHE A 202 -45.57 -28.80 -6.34
C PHE A 202 -46.73 -28.19 -5.58
N SER A 203 -47.94 -28.69 -5.84
CA SER A 203 -49.15 -28.17 -5.20
C SER A 203 -49.17 -28.47 -3.69
N ASP A 204 -49.89 -27.64 -2.94
CA ASP A 204 -50.14 -27.79 -1.50
C ASP A 204 -51.57 -27.30 -1.22
N ASP A 205 -52.38 -28.12 -0.54
CA ASP A 205 -53.75 -27.77 -0.16
C ASP A 205 -53.87 -27.27 1.29
N GLY A 206 -52.74 -27.16 1.99
CA GLY A 206 -52.61 -26.83 3.42
C GLY A 206 -52.76 -28.06 4.33
N LYS A 207 -53.08 -29.22 3.77
CA LYS A 207 -53.27 -30.49 4.51
C LYS A 207 -52.30 -31.58 4.05
N ARG A 208 -51.96 -31.60 2.76
CA ARG A 208 -51.14 -32.62 2.10
C ARG A 208 -50.09 -31.96 1.24
N LYS A 209 -48.87 -32.45 1.39
CA LYS A 209 -47.73 -32.21 0.50
C LYS A 209 -47.45 -33.44 -0.36
N VAL A 210 -46.85 -33.25 -1.53
CA VAL A 210 -46.31 -34.33 -2.36
C VAL A 210 -45.15 -34.99 -1.62
N GLN A 211 -45.24 -36.29 -1.36
CA GLN A 211 -44.18 -37.04 -0.67
C GLN A 211 -43.08 -37.47 -1.64
N VAL A 212 -41.83 -37.22 -1.28
CA VAL A 212 -40.68 -37.77 -2.01
C VAL A 212 -40.43 -39.20 -1.53
N ASN A 213 -40.45 -40.18 -2.44
CA ASN A 213 -40.18 -41.59 -2.12
C ASN A 213 -38.75 -42.04 -2.48
N SER A 214 -37.87 -41.08 -2.81
CA SER A 214 -36.43 -41.23 -3.02
C SER A 214 -35.63 -40.51 -1.93
N PHE A 215 -34.38 -40.91 -1.71
CA PHE A 215 -33.48 -40.22 -0.77
C PHE A 215 -32.84 -38.95 -1.35
N ASN A 216 -33.03 -38.70 -2.65
CA ASN A 216 -32.49 -37.57 -3.39
C ASN A 216 -33.53 -36.99 -4.36
N ILE A 217 -33.32 -35.72 -4.73
CA ILE A 217 -34.10 -35.01 -5.73
C ILE A 217 -33.13 -34.47 -6.79
N ASN A 218 -33.44 -34.64 -8.08
CA ASN A 218 -32.51 -34.31 -9.16
C ASN A 218 -33.20 -33.62 -10.35
N PHE A 219 -33.02 -32.32 -10.46
CA PHE A 219 -33.35 -31.50 -11.63
C PHE A 219 -32.09 -31.01 -12.36
N ALA A 220 -30.94 -31.66 -12.14
CA ALA A 220 -29.68 -31.25 -12.75
C ALA A 220 -29.81 -31.18 -14.29
N THR A 221 -29.26 -30.12 -14.87
CA THR A 221 -29.18 -29.87 -16.32
C THR A 221 -30.51 -29.64 -17.02
N TRP A 222 -31.60 -29.37 -16.28
CA TRP A 222 -32.85 -28.89 -16.85
C TRP A 222 -32.69 -27.43 -17.28
N LYS A 223 -32.07 -27.19 -18.46
CA LYS A 223 -31.64 -25.84 -18.87
C LYS A 223 -32.81 -24.90 -19.17
N GLY A 224 -33.99 -25.43 -19.51
CA GLY A 224 -35.20 -24.64 -19.70
C GLY A 224 -35.87 -24.18 -18.41
N LEU A 225 -35.56 -24.81 -17.27
CA LEU A 225 -36.26 -24.59 -16.01
C LEU A 225 -35.98 -23.17 -15.50
N ALA A 226 -36.99 -22.30 -15.58
CA ALA A 226 -36.93 -20.92 -15.15
C ALA A 226 -37.59 -20.70 -13.78
N ASN A 227 -38.63 -21.49 -13.47
CA ASN A 227 -39.37 -21.41 -12.22
C ASN A 227 -39.45 -22.78 -11.52
N PHE A 228 -39.14 -22.81 -10.23
CA PHE A 228 -39.32 -23.99 -9.39
C PHE A 228 -39.98 -23.62 -8.06
N ASP A 229 -41.22 -24.04 -7.85
CA ASP A 229 -41.91 -23.90 -6.56
C ASP A 229 -42.01 -25.25 -5.87
N GLY A 230 -41.08 -25.49 -4.95
CA GLY A 230 -40.96 -26.72 -4.17
C GLY A 230 -41.72 -26.70 -2.86
N ARG A 231 -42.52 -25.67 -2.55
CA ARG A 231 -43.16 -25.55 -1.22
C ARG A 231 -44.08 -26.71 -0.86
N GLY A 232 -44.74 -27.28 -1.88
CA GLY A 232 -45.61 -28.44 -1.73
C GLY A 232 -44.90 -29.78 -1.62
N LEU A 233 -43.56 -29.82 -1.55
CA LEU A 233 -42.79 -31.04 -1.30
C LEU A 233 -42.62 -31.32 0.19
N ASP A 234 -42.78 -32.59 0.56
CA ASP A 234 -42.37 -33.13 1.85
C ASP A 234 -40.95 -33.70 1.75
N THR A 235 -39.97 -32.96 2.27
CA THR A 235 -38.53 -33.29 2.15
C THR A 235 -37.95 -34.01 3.36
N ARG A 236 -38.76 -34.38 4.36
CA ARG A 236 -38.29 -34.96 5.64
C ARG A 236 -37.50 -36.27 5.49
N GLN A 237 -37.71 -36.98 4.38
CA GLN A 237 -37.02 -38.24 4.07
C GLN A 237 -35.82 -38.07 3.12
N VAL A 238 -35.58 -36.87 2.61
CA VAL A 238 -34.42 -36.58 1.77
C VAL A 238 -33.14 -36.68 2.61
N ARG A 239 -32.12 -37.33 2.06
CA ARG A 239 -30.80 -37.50 2.69
C ARG A 239 -29.68 -36.84 1.89
N SER A 240 -29.89 -36.63 0.59
CA SER A 240 -28.97 -35.91 -0.28
C SER A 240 -29.71 -34.93 -1.18
N MET A 241 -29.20 -33.70 -1.26
CA MET A 241 -29.60 -32.68 -2.23
C MET A 241 -28.45 -32.41 -3.23
N SER A 242 -27.50 -33.35 -3.34
CA SER A 242 -26.33 -33.21 -4.20
C SER A 242 -26.74 -32.99 -5.66
N SER A 243 -26.15 -31.99 -6.31
CA SER A 243 -26.38 -31.60 -7.70
C SER A 243 -27.83 -31.27 -8.07
N MET A 244 -28.73 -31.08 -7.09
CA MET A 244 -30.18 -31.04 -7.34
C MET A 244 -30.61 -30.07 -8.45
N PHE A 245 -30.02 -28.88 -8.54
CA PHE A 245 -30.27 -27.89 -9.59
C PHE A 245 -29.03 -27.60 -10.44
N SER A 246 -28.01 -28.46 -10.38
CA SER A 246 -26.73 -28.23 -11.05
C SER A 246 -26.92 -28.05 -12.56
N GLY A 247 -26.52 -26.90 -13.11
CA GLY A 247 -26.64 -26.58 -14.53
C GLY A 247 -28.03 -26.13 -14.98
N CYS A 248 -28.96 -25.83 -14.06
CA CYS A 248 -30.21 -25.14 -14.37
C CYS A 248 -29.94 -23.65 -14.69
N SER A 249 -29.31 -23.39 -15.84
CA SER A 249 -28.78 -22.06 -16.19
C SER A 249 -29.86 -20.99 -16.38
N SER A 250 -31.11 -21.36 -16.66
CA SER A 250 -32.24 -20.42 -16.82
C SER A 250 -33.04 -20.19 -15.54
N LEU A 251 -32.70 -20.87 -14.44
CA LEU A 251 -33.45 -20.77 -13.18
C LEU A 251 -33.34 -19.36 -12.62
N THR A 252 -34.46 -18.67 -12.51
CA THR A 252 -34.56 -17.28 -12.03
C THR A 252 -35.45 -17.18 -10.80
N ASN A 253 -36.45 -18.05 -10.67
CA ASN A 253 -37.39 -18.08 -9.56
C ASN A 253 -37.34 -19.45 -8.90
N ILE A 254 -37.05 -19.48 -7.59
CA ILE A 254 -37.06 -20.70 -6.81
C ILE A 254 -37.68 -20.46 -5.44
N ASN A 255 -38.60 -21.32 -5.02
CA ASN A 255 -39.19 -21.29 -3.70
C ASN A 255 -39.06 -22.64 -2.99
N ILE A 256 -38.11 -22.70 -2.05
CA ILE A 256 -37.72 -23.89 -1.28
C ILE A 256 -37.52 -23.55 0.21
N SER A 257 -38.08 -22.41 0.63
CA SER A 257 -37.86 -21.80 1.95
C SER A 257 -38.43 -22.61 3.12
N ASN A 258 -39.38 -23.52 2.86
CA ASN A 258 -40.06 -24.34 3.87
C ASN A 258 -39.61 -25.81 3.89
N TRP A 259 -38.50 -26.13 3.23
CA TRP A 259 -37.95 -27.47 3.23
C TRP A 259 -37.37 -27.84 4.59
N ASP A 260 -37.62 -29.08 5.00
CA ASP A 260 -36.92 -29.71 6.11
C ASP A 260 -35.62 -30.31 5.56
N THR A 261 -34.48 -29.78 6.02
CA THR A 261 -33.12 -30.22 5.66
C THR A 261 -32.41 -30.94 6.81
N SER A 262 -33.07 -31.19 7.94
CA SER A 262 -32.47 -31.73 9.17
C SER A 262 -31.84 -33.12 9.03
N GLN A 263 -32.14 -33.83 7.93
CA GLN A 263 -31.61 -35.16 7.63
C GLN A 263 -30.68 -35.19 6.41
N VAL A 264 -30.39 -34.04 5.80
CA VAL A 264 -29.55 -33.95 4.61
C VAL A 264 -28.08 -34.00 5.03
N ALA A 265 -27.33 -34.94 4.46
CA ALA A 265 -25.89 -35.10 4.71
C ALA A 265 -25.03 -34.51 3.59
N ASP A 266 -25.56 -34.42 2.36
CA ASP A 266 -24.82 -33.95 1.17
C ASP A 266 -25.60 -32.86 0.42
N MET A 267 -24.99 -31.68 0.28
CA MET A 267 -25.50 -30.52 -0.49
C MET A 267 -24.53 -30.11 -1.62
N SER A 268 -23.59 -30.99 -1.99
CA SER A 268 -22.57 -30.69 -2.99
C SER A 268 -23.16 -30.37 -4.36
N ASP A 269 -22.58 -29.40 -5.06
CA ASP A 269 -22.95 -28.93 -6.41
C ASP A 269 -24.45 -28.52 -6.56
N MET A 270 -25.20 -28.34 -5.46
CA MET A 270 -26.67 -28.20 -5.48
C MET A 270 -27.17 -27.10 -6.43
N PHE A 271 -26.56 -25.92 -6.42
CA PHE A 271 -26.90 -24.78 -7.29
C PHE A 271 -25.78 -24.42 -8.27
N LYS A 272 -24.84 -25.34 -8.49
CA LYS A 272 -23.71 -25.08 -9.37
C LYS A 272 -24.20 -24.72 -10.78
N ASN A 273 -23.62 -23.70 -11.40
CA ASN A 273 -23.99 -23.20 -12.73
C ASN A 273 -25.47 -22.74 -12.85
N CYS A 274 -26.16 -22.41 -11.75
CA CYS A 274 -27.44 -21.68 -11.79
C CYS A 274 -27.20 -20.19 -12.07
N SER A 275 -26.63 -19.88 -13.24
CA SER A 275 -26.07 -18.55 -13.56
C SER A 275 -27.09 -17.41 -13.59
N SER A 276 -28.37 -17.68 -13.80
CA SER A 276 -29.43 -16.66 -13.86
C SER A 276 -30.06 -16.33 -12.51
N LEU A 277 -29.73 -17.10 -11.47
CA LEU A 277 -30.34 -16.93 -10.15
C LEU A 277 -29.64 -15.80 -9.39
N THR A 278 -30.41 -14.82 -8.92
CA THR A 278 -29.86 -13.58 -8.33
C THR A 278 -29.90 -13.53 -6.81
N ASN A 279 -30.80 -14.31 -6.20
CA ASN A 279 -31.01 -14.48 -4.77
C ASN A 279 -31.67 -15.85 -4.51
N ILE A 280 -31.50 -16.38 -3.29
CA ILE A 280 -32.17 -17.62 -2.84
C ILE A 280 -32.45 -17.49 -1.34
N ASN A 281 -33.66 -17.86 -0.92
CA ASN A 281 -34.02 -17.92 0.50
C ASN A 281 -33.75 -19.32 1.08
N ILE A 282 -32.63 -19.46 1.81
CA ILE A 282 -32.15 -20.69 2.44
C ILE A 282 -31.65 -20.48 3.88
N SER A 283 -32.00 -19.33 4.49
CA SER A 283 -31.53 -18.96 5.83
C SER A 283 -32.16 -19.81 6.95
N ASN A 284 -33.28 -20.49 6.67
CA ASN A 284 -33.96 -21.36 7.64
C ASN A 284 -33.53 -22.85 7.58
N TRP A 285 -32.53 -23.18 6.75
CA TRP A 285 -32.10 -24.57 6.61
C TRP A 285 -31.32 -25.04 7.85
N ASP A 286 -31.69 -26.22 8.34
CA ASP A 286 -30.87 -26.96 9.29
C ASP A 286 -29.75 -27.68 8.53
N THR A 287 -28.51 -27.21 8.75
CA THR A 287 -27.30 -27.75 8.14
C THR A 287 -26.46 -28.60 9.10
N SER A 288 -26.98 -28.89 10.31
CA SER A 288 -26.22 -29.56 11.38
C SER A 288 -25.74 -30.98 11.07
N GLN A 289 -26.34 -31.65 10.09
CA GLN A 289 -25.95 -32.99 9.63
C GLN A 289 -25.16 -32.99 8.31
N VAL A 290 -24.97 -31.82 7.69
CA VAL A 290 -24.31 -31.73 6.38
C VAL A 290 -22.81 -31.92 6.55
N THR A 291 -22.23 -32.90 5.85
CA THR A 291 -20.79 -33.14 5.84
C THR A 291 -20.11 -32.64 4.56
N ASN A 292 -20.87 -32.43 3.48
CA ASN A 292 -20.35 -32.05 2.17
C ASN A 292 -21.12 -30.86 1.56
N MET A 293 -20.43 -29.72 1.39
CA MET A 293 -20.94 -28.50 0.74
C MET A 293 -20.10 -28.10 -0.48
N ALA A 294 -19.31 -29.05 -1.02
CA ALA A 294 -18.48 -28.87 -2.19
C ALA A 294 -19.24 -28.18 -3.33
N ARG A 295 -18.74 -27.05 -3.83
CA ARG A 295 -19.24 -26.36 -5.04
C ARG A 295 -20.73 -26.00 -5.03
N MET A 296 -21.35 -25.91 -3.86
CA MET A 296 -22.80 -25.72 -3.72
C MET A 296 -23.33 -24.52 -4.52
N PHE A 297 -22.59 -23.40 -4.53
CA PHE A 297 -22.94 -22.16 -5.26
C PHE A 297 -21.92 -21.84 -6.37
N ASN A 298 -21.15 -22.82 -6.84
CA ASN A 298 -20.12 -22.59 -7.84
C ASN A 298 -20.71 -22.06 -9.15
N ASP A 299 -20.12 -21.02 -9.72
CA ASP A 299 -20.48 -20.38 -11.00
C ASP A 299 -21.91 -19.85 -11.04
N MET A 300 -22.44 -19.44 -9.89
CA MET A 300 -23.65 -18.63 -9.80
C MET A 300 -23.37 -17.16 -10.12
N TYR A 301 -23.01 -16.88 -11.38
CA TYR A 301 -22.58 -15.55 -11.84
C TYR A 301 -23.60 -14.43 -11.59
N GLY A 302 -24.89 -14.76 -11.48
CA GLY A 302 -25.99 -13.84 -11.22
C GLY A 302 -26.20 -13.48 -9.75
N LEU A 303 -25.63 -14.24 -8.81
CA LEU A 303 -25.93 -14.14 -7.38
C LEU A 303 -25.41 -12.81 -6.80
N THR A 304 -26.32 -12.02 -6.22
CA THR A 304 -26.03 -10.68 -5.69
C THR A 304 -26.12 -10.60 -4.17
N THR A 305 -26.90 -11.49 -3.55
CA THR A 305 -27.10 -11.58 -2.10
C THR A 305 -27.25 -13.05 -1.72
N LEU A 306 -26.75 -13.40 -0.54
CA LEU A 306 -26.87 -14.75 0.01
C LEU A 306 -26.76 -14.68 1.54
N ASP A 307 -27.77 -15.20 2.24
CA ASP A 307 -27.74 -15.33 3.71
C ASP A 307 -27.48 -16.78 4.10
N VAL A 308 -26.30 -17.01 4.70
CA VAL A 308 -25.83 -18.29 5.26
C VAL A 308 -25.34 -18.13 6.70
N SER A 309 -25.73 -17.04 7.35
CA SER A 309 -25.22 -16.65 8.68
C SER A 309 -25.69 -17.57 9.81
N SER A 310 -26.84 -18.23 9.62
CA SER A 310 -27.49 -19.15 10.57
C SER A 310 -27.01 -20.60 10.46
N TRP A 311 -26.17 -20.92 9.48
CA TRP A 311 -25.80 -22.31 9.19
C TRP A 311 -24.89 -22.89 10.26
N ASN A 312 -25.18 -24.14 10.64
CA ASN A 312 -24.30 -24.95 11.48
C ASN A 312 -23.34 -25.75 10.59
N THR A 313 -22.08 -25.31 10.52
CA THR A 313 -21.05 -25.91 9.67
C THR A 313 -20.10 -26.86 10.40
N GLY A 314 -20.34 -27.14 11.69
CA GLY A 314 -19.42 -27.92 12.54
C GLY A 314 -19.26 -29.40 12.17
N ALA A 315 -20.10 -29.93 11.29
CA ALA A 315 -19.97 -31.28 10.73
C ALA A 315 -19.36 -31.30 9.32
N VAL A 316 -19.16 -30.14 8.69
CA VAL A 316 -18.74 -30.05 7.29
C VAL A 316 -17.24 -30.39 7.15
N GLU A 317 -16.93 -31.34 6.29
CA GLU A 317 -15.56 -31.78 6.01
C GLU A 317 -15.02 -31.21 4.69
N ASN A 318 -15.91 -30.92 3.73
CA ASN A 318 -15.54 -30.45 2.38
C ASN A 318 -16.32 -29.19 1.96
N MET A 319 -15.60 -28.09 1.73
CA MET A 319 -16.13 -26.80 1.27
C MET A 319 -15.48 -26.35 -0.07
N ASN A 320 -14.89 -27.29 -0.83
CA ASN A 320 -14.12 -26.93 -2.01
C ASN A 320 -14.98 -26.19 -3.05
N GLY A 321 -14.53 -25.02 -3.49
CA GLY A 321 -15.17 -24.22 -4.52
C GLY A 321 -16.59 -23.76 -4.19
N MET A 322 -16.99 -23.76 -2.91
CA MET A 322 -18.38 -23.52 -2.51
C MET A 322 -18.97 -22.24 -3.09
N PHE A 323 -18.21 -21.15 -3.13
CA PHE A 323 -18.62 -19.84 -3.67
C PHE A 323 -17.81 -19.44 -4.92
N ALA A 324 -17.03 -20.34 -5.49
CA ALA A 324 -16.19 -20.05 -6.65
C ALA A 324 -17.04 -19.52 -7.81
N GLY A 325 -16.67 -18.40 -8.42
CA GLY A 325 -17.39 -17.82 -9.55
C GLY A 325 -18.65 -17.03 -9.20
N CYS A 326 -18.95 -16.79 -7.90
CA CYS A 326 -20.00 -15.85 -7.48
C CYS A 326 -19.57 -14.38 -7.72
N MET A 327 -19.41 -14.01 -9.00
CA MET A 327 -18.72 -12.78 -9.42
C MET A 327 -19.41 -11.48 -8.97
N LYS A 328 -20.72 -11.51 -8.70
CA LYS A 328 -21.54 -10.33 -8.34
C LYS A 328 -21.82 -10.19 -6.84
N LEU A 329 -21.29 -11.08 -6.00
CA LEU A 329 -21.52 -11.05 -4.56
C LEU A 329 -20.50 -10.11 -3.88
N PRO A 330 -20.92 -8.95 -3.30
CA PRO A 330 -19.98 -7.96 -2.78
C PRO A 330 -19.52 -8.23 -1.34
N THR A 331 -20.35 -8.93 -0.57
CA THR A 331 -20.14 -9.30 0.84
C THR A 331 -20.75 -10.68 1.09
N LEU A 332 -20.24 -11.38 2.11
CA LEU A 332 -20.72 -12.71 2.49
C LEU A 332 -20.46 -12.91 3.99
N GLU A 333 -21.52 -13.17 4.75
CA GLU A 333 -21.46 -13.35 6.20
C GLU A 333 -21.15 -14.81 6.58
N VAL A 334 -19.92 -15.08 6.98
CA VAL A 334 -19.40 -16.42 7.33
C VAL A 334 -18.61 -16.43 8.63
N SER A 335 -18.70 -15.35 9.43
CA SER A 335 -17.91 -15.22 10.66
C SER A 335 -18.31 -16.24 11.74
N SER A 336 -19.57 -16.68 11.74
CA SER A 336 -20.15 -17.64 12.70
C SER A 336 -19.83 -19.11 12.42
N TRP A 337 -19.20 -19.42 11.28
CA TRP A 337 -18.99 -20.80 10.84
C TRP A 337 -17.93 -21.52 11.69
N ASP A 338 -18.23 -22.76 12.10
CA ASP A 338 -17.23 -23.64 12.74
C ASP A 338 -16.54 -24.50 11.68
N THR A 339 -15.34 -24.09 11.27
CA THR A 339 -14.55 -24.80 10.25
C THR A 339 -13.60 -25.85 10.83
N GLY A 340 -13.73 -26.22 12.11
CA GLY A 340 -12.81 -27.13 12.81
C GLY A 340 -12.78 -28.58 12.31
N THR A 341 -13.68 -28.96 11.40
CA THR A 341 -13.72 -30.27 10.74
C THR A 341 -13.28 -30.22 9.28
N VAL A 342 -13.16 -29.02 8.69
CA VAL A 342 -12.92 -28.84 7.26
C VAL A 342 -11.51 -29.29 6.89
N GLN A 343 -11.40 -30.12 5.85
CA GLN A 343 -10.13 -30.65 5.35
C GLN A 343 -9.73 -30.03 4.00
N ASN A 344 -10.70 -29.53 3.22
CA ASN A 344 -10.50 -29.04 1.86
C ASN A 344 -11.19 -27.68 1.64
N MET A 345 -10.38 -26.65 1.37
CA MET A 345 -10.81 -25.28 1.04
C MET A 345 -10.36 -24.86 -0.36
N TYR A 346 -10.04 -25.82 -1.24
CA TYR A 346 -9.64 -25.58 -2.63
C TYR A 346 -10.62 -24.62 -3.30
N GLY A 347 -10.12 -23.49 -3.79
CA GLY A 347 -10.89 -22.52 -4.57
C GLY A 347 -12.15 -21.96 -3.91
N MET A 348 -12.31 -22.03 -2.59
CA MET A 348 -13.60 -21.75 -1.93
C MET A 348 -14.22 -20.40 -2.31
N PHE A 349 -13.39 -19.35 -2.43
CA PHE A 349 -13.80 -17.99 -2.79
C PHE A 349 -13.16 -17.52 -4.11
N ASN A 350 -12.83 -18.45 -5.01
CA ASN A 350 -12.15 -18.17 -6.28
C ASN A 350 -13.04 -17.32 -7.20
N MET A 351 -12.46 -16.30 -7.84
CA MET A 351 -13.11 -15.41 -8.83
C MET A 351 -14.38 -14.73 -8.32
N MET A 352 -14.44 -14.42 -7.02
CA MET A 352 -15.44 -13.53 -6.44
C MET A 352 -15.03 -12.08 -6.67
N THR A 353 -15.09 -11.64 -7.93
CA THR A 353 -14.48 -10.38 -8.38
C THR A 353 -15.08 -9.11 -7.78
N SER A 354 -16.28 -9.19 -7.20
CA SER A 354 -16.94 -8.06 -6.50
C SER A 354 -16.72 -8.09 -4.98
N LEU A 355 -16.11 -9.14 -4.41
CA LEU A 355 -15.97 -9.31 -2.98
C LEU A 355 -15.01 -8.27 -2.40
N THR A 356 -15.54 -7.37 -1.57
CA THR A 356 -14.79 -6.24 -0.99
C THR A 356 -14.22 -6.53 0.39
N SER A 357 -14.90 -7.37 1.18
CA SER A 357 -14.52 -7.74 2.53
C SER A 357 -15.01 -9.14 2.88
N LEU A 358 -14.30 -9.79 3.79
CA LEU A 358 -14.63 -11.14 4.27
C LEU A 358 -14.05 -11.31 5.68
N ASP A 359 -14.91 -11.55 6.67
CA ASP A 359 -14.46 -11.85 8.04
C ASP A 359 -14.27 -13.37 8.22
N LEU A 360 -13.00 -13.75 8.44
CA LEU A 360 -12.57 -15.13 8.65
C LEU A 360 -11.91 -15.32 10.03
N SER A 361 -12.09 -14.36 10.94
CA SER A 361 -11.36 -14.32 12.21
C SER A 361 -11.69 -15.49 13.15
N GLY A 362 -12.91 -16.04 13.07
CA GLY A 362 -13.36 -17.20 13.84
C GLY A 362 -12.98 -18.57 13.25
N TRP A 363 -12.39 -18.60 12.05
CA TRP A 363 -12.14 -19.85 11.33
C TRP A 363 -10.96 -20.63 11.92
N LYS A 364 -11.18 -21.95 12.08
CA LYS A 364 -10.16 -22.93 12.45
C LYS A 364 -9.67 -23.65 11.20
N THR A 365 -8.36 -23.67 10.98
CA THR A 365 -7.76 -24.24 9.76
C THR A 365 -6.76 -25.36 10.02
N ASP A 366 -6.66 -25.83 11.27
CA ASP A 366 -5.68 -26.81 11.72
C ASP A 366 -5.81 -28.17 11.03
N LYS A 367 -6.98 -28.54 10.48
CA LYS A 367 -7.17 -29.78 9.71
C LYS A 367 -7.11 -29.62 8.20
N VAL A 368 -6.98 -28.39 7.70
CA VAL A 368 -7.03 -28.12 6.26
C VAL A 368 -5.73 -28.60 5.61
N THR A 369 -5.87 -29.28 4.47
CA THR A 369 -4.73 -29.82 3.70
C THR A 369 -4.54 -29.16 2.34
N ASP A 370 -5.59 -28.55 1.79
CA ASP A 370 -5.63 -27.95 0.45
C ASP A 370 -6.32 -26.57 0.49
N MET A 371 -5.56 -25.52 0.17
CA MET A 371 -5.99 -24.12 0.05
C MET A 371 -5.67 -23.56 -1.35
N THR A 372 -5.44 -24.43 -2.34
CA THR A 372 -5.10 -24.00 -3.71
C THR A 372 -6.14 -23.03 -4.24
N GLY A 373 -5.69 -21.86 -4.69
CA GLY A 373 -6.53 -20.86 -5.34
C GLY A 373 -7.70 -20.34 -4.49
N MET A 374 -7.65 -20.44 -3.16
CA MET A 374 -8.79 -20.11 -2.29
C MET A 374 -9.35 -18.70 -2.52
N PHE A 375 -8.49 -17.71 -2.76
CA PHE A 375 -8.86 -16.32 -3.05
C PHE A 375 -8.44 -15.86 -4.46
N LEU A 376 -8.09 -16.81 -5.35
CA LEU A 376 -7.59 -16.52 -6.70
C LEU A 376 -8.60 -15.63 -7.45
N GLY A 377 -8.16 -14.47 -7.93
CA GLY A 377 -8.98 -13.58 -8.77
C GLY A 377 -9.93 -12.65 -8.01
N ASN A 378 -9.80 -12.52 -6.69
CA ASN A 378 -10.58 -11.57 -5.90
C ASN A 378 -9.99 -10.15 -6.03
N ARG A 379 -10.23 -9.55 -7.20
CA ARG A 379 -9.52 -8.36 -7.69
C ARG A 379 -9.71 -7.09 -6.85
N VAL A 380 -10.84 -6.95 -6.17
CA VAL A 380 -11.17 -5.78 -5.34
C VAL A 380 -11.02 -6.05 -3.84
N LEU A 381 -10.57 -7.24 -3.46
CA LEU A 381 -10.32 -7.59 -2.06
C LEU A 381 -8.98 -6.98 -1.62
N GLU A 382 -9.04 -5.91 -0.83
CA GLU A 382 -7.86 -5.12 -0.42
C GLU A 382 -7.31 -5.51 0.95
N SER A 383 -8.10 -6.18 1.79
CA SER A 383 -7.68 -6.63 3.11
C SER A 383 -8.24 -8.00 3.47
N LEU A 384 -7.51 -8.72 4.31
CA LEU A 384 -7.90 -10.03 4.83
C LEU A 384 -7.23 -10.29 6.18
N ASN A 385 -8.00 -10.66 7.19
CA ASN A 385 -7.47 -11.01 8.52
C ASN A 385 -7.35 -12.53 8.65
N LEU A 386 -6.11 -13.03 8.70
CA LEU A 386 -5.79 -14.47 8.78
C LEU A 386 -4.99 -14.84 10.04
N ASN A 387 -4.93 -13.94 11.04
CA ASN A 387 -4.00 -14.06 12.16
C ASN A 387 -4.24 -15.28 13.05
N ASN A 388 -5.44 -15.88 13.01
CA ASN A 388 -5.78 -17.05 13.81
C ASN A 388 -5.59 -18.39 13.07
N TRP A 389 -5.14 -18.36 11.81
CA TRP A 389 -5.03 -19.56 11.00
C TRP A 389 -3.82 -20.41 11.39
N ASN A 390 -4.04 -21.72 11.50
CA ASN A 390 -3.01 -22.71 11.70
C ASN A 390 -2.84 -23.53 10.42
N THR A 391 -1.80 -23.24 9.65
CA THR A 391 -1.60 -23.85 8.32
C THR A 391 -0.64 -25.05 8.31
N ASN A 392 -0.33 -25.63 9.47
CA ASN A 392 0.63 -26.72 9.62
C ASN A 392 0.36 -27.97 8.77
N ASN A 393 -0.92 -28.29 8.57
CA ASN A 393 -1.33 -29.46 7.80
C ASN A 393 -1.53 -29.15 6.31
N VAL A 394 -1.42 -27.89 5.90
CA VAL A 394 -1.63 -27.49 4.51
C VAL A 394 -0.44 -27.89 3.66
N THR A 395 -0.71 -28.65 2.60
CA THR A 395 0.29 -29.13 1.65
C THR A 395 0.22 -28.43 0.31
N LYS A 396 -0.88 -27.73 0.01
CA LYS A 396 -1.07 -26.98 -1.24
C LYS A 396 -1.68 -25.60 -0.97
N MET A 397 -0.95 -24.56 -1.39
CA MET A 397 -1.32 -23.15 -1.34
C MET A 397 -1.03 -22.46 -2.68
N ASN A 398 -0.80 -23.22 -3.76
CA ASN A 398 -0.50 -22.64 -5.06
C ASN A 398 -1.63 -21.71 -5.51
N SER A 399 -1.26 -20.53 -6.00
CA SER A 399 -2.18 -19.48 -6.44
C SER A 399 -3.19 -18.98 -5.40
N MET A 400 -3.00 -19.25 -4.10
CA MET A 400 -3.96 -18.90 -3.05
C MET A 400 -4.39 -17.43 -3.05
N PHE A 401 -3.44 -16.50 -3.27
CA PHE A 401 -3.64 -15.04 -3.32
C PHE A 401 -3.29 -14.45 -4.69
N ALA A 402 -3.31 -15.26 -5.75
CA ALA A 402 -3.01 -14.76 -7.09
C ALA A 402 -4.15 -13.86 -7.59
N SER A 403 -3.81 -12.80 -8.32
CA SER A 403 -4.77 -11.86 -8.91
C SER A 403 -5.75 -11.22 -7.91
N THR A 404 -5.34 -11.07 -6.65
CA THR A 404 -6.09 -10.33 -5.61
C THR A 404 -5.73 -8.84 -5.60
N GLY A 405 -6.60 -8.01 -5.02
CA GLY A 405 -6.31 -6.58 -4.75
C GLY A 405 -5.35 -6.33 -3.58
N LEU A 406 -4.91 -7.38 -2.86
CA LEU A 406 -4.07 -7.28 -1.68
C LEU A 406 -2.70 -6.65 -1.97
N THR A 407 -2.41 -5.52 -1.34
CA THR A 407 -1.10 -4.86 -1.29
C THR A 407 -0.35 -5.14 0.01
N TYR A 408 -1.07 -5.59 1.05
CA TYR A 408 -0.54 -6.07 2.31
C TYR A 408 -1.27 -7.33 2.77
N ILE A 409 -0.55 -8.26 3.41
CA ILE A 409 -1.15 -9.38 4.12
C ILE A 409 -0.30 -9.80 5.33
N ASP A 410 -0.93 -10.01 6.48
CA ASP A 410 -0.29 -10.58 7.67
C ASP A 410 -0.42 -12.12 7.63
N LEU A 411 0.72 -12.78 7.43
CA LEU A 411 0.87 -14.23 7.44
C LEU A 411 1.76 -14.67 8.60
N SER A 412 1.86 -13.88 9.67
CA SER A 412 2.71 -14.22 10.83
C SER A 412 2.26 -15.47 11.60
N SER A 413 1.01 -15.90 11.42
CA SER A 413 0.47 -17.15 11.95
C SER A 413 0.73 -18.37 11.05
N PHE A 414 1.11 -18.15 9.79
CA PHE A 414 1.28 -19.22 8.82
C PHE A 414 2.54 -20.03 9.11
N GLN A 415 2.43 -21.35 8.92
CA GLN A 415 3.54 -22.29 9.04
C GLN A 415 3.63 -23.05 7.72
N ILE A 416 4.55 -22.66 6.85
CA ILE A 416 4.67 -23.23 5.52
C ILE A 416 5.50 -24.52 5.59
N LYS A 417 4.80 -25.67 5.74
CA LYS A 417 5.41 -27.00 5.83
C LYS A 417 6.44 -27.24 4.71
N PRO A 418 7.62 -27.83 4.98
CA PRO A 418 8.56 -28.23 3.93
C PRO A 418 7.89 -29.07 2.83
N GLY A 419 8.14 -28.72 1.57
CA GLY A 419 7.55 -29.39 0.41
C GLY A 419 6.10 -28.98 0.07
N ALA A 420 5.44 -28.15 0.89
CA ALA A 420 4.13 -27.61 0.51
C ALA A 420 4.23 -26.81 -0.79
N ASN A 421 3.29 -27.03 -1.71
CA ASN A 421 3.25 -26.35 -3.00
C ASN A 421 2.74 -24.91 -2.83
N ILE A 422 3.63 -23.93 -2.99
CA ILE A 422 3.32 -22.49 -2.93
C ILE A 422 3.50 -21.81 -4.30
N THR A 423 3.56 -22.57 -5.39
CA THR A 423 3.82 -22.01 -6.73
C THR A 423 2.76 -20.98 -7.11
N GLY A 424 3.21 -19.80 -7.55
CA GLY A 424 2.33 -18.75 -8.03
C GLY A 424 1.39 -18.20 -6.97
N MET A 425 1.68 -18.38 -5.68
CA MET A 425 0.81 -18.02 -4.56
C MET A 425 0.38 -16.55 -4.59
N PHE A 426 1.21 -15.67 -5.13
CA PHE A 426 0.98 -14.22 -5.18
C PHE A 426 0.92 -13.67 -6.61
N ARG A 427 0.79 -14.54 -7.62
CA ARG A 427 0.93 -14.19 -9.04
C ARG A 427 -0.05 -13.12 -9.52
N MET A 428 0.48 -12.11 -10.19
CA MET A 428 -0.29 -11.03 -10.84
C MET A 428 -0.06 -11.02 -12.36
N SER A 429 -1.02 -10.45 -13.10
CA SER A 429 -0.86 -10.20 -14.55
C SER A 429 0.00 -8.97 -14.85
N THR A 430 0.18 -8.09 -13.86
CA THR A 430 0.91 -6.82 -13.95
C THR A 430 1.79 -6.66 -12.72
N ASN A 431 2.88 -5.90 -12.87
CA ASN A 431 3.78 -5.63 -11.75
C ASN A 431 3.03 -4.86 -10.64
N THR A 432 2.89 -5.47 -9.46
CA THR A 432 2.01 -4.96 -8.39
C THR A 432 2.74 -5.01 -7.04
N PRO A 433 2.62 -3.96 -6.19
CA PRO A 433 3.30 -3.95 -4.89
C PRO A 433 2.76 -5.05 -3.95
N LEU A 434 3.61 -5.52 -3.05
CA LEU A 434 3.23 -6.37 -1.93
C LEU A 434 4.14 -6.18 -0.74
N ILE A 435 3.54 -6.12 0.44
CA ILE A 435 4.21 -6.38 1.70
C ILE A 435 3.52 -7.57 2.38
N ILE A 436 4.32 -8.53 2.85
CA ILE A 436 3.88 -9.68 3.63
C ILE A 436 4.60 -9.63 4.96
N LYS A 437 3.85 -9.66 6.05
CA LYS A 437 4.41 -9.93 7.37
C LYS A 437 4.45 -11.42 7.61
N VAL A 438 5.60 -11.98 7.97
CA VAL A 438 5.78 -13.43 8.17
C VAL A 438 6.32 -13.74 9.57
N ALA A 439 6.16 -14.98 10.02
CA ALA A 439 6.71 -15.42 11.31
C ALA A 439 8.24 -15.26 11.34
N PRO A 440 8.88 -15.00 12.50
CA PRO A 440 10.34 -14.93 12.60
C PRO A 440 11.06 -16.19 12.10
N THR A 441 10.39 -17.35 12.20
CA THR A 441 10.89 -18.67 11.79
C THR A 441 10.60 -19.02 10.32
N GLU A 442 9.88 -18.19 9.58
CA GLU A 442 9.43 -18.50 8.23
C GLU A 442 10.49 -18.10 7.19
N ASP A 443 11.22 -19.08 6.67
CA ASP A 443 12.27 -18.83 5.67
C ASP A 443 11.81 -19.10 4.22
N ARG A 444 10.72 -19.85 3.99
CA ARG A 444 10.28 -20.19 2.62
C ARG A 444 9.66 -18.98 1.93
N LEU A 445 8.85 -18.20 2.65
CA LEU A 445 8.29 -16.95 2.12
C LEU A 445 9.34 -15.85 1.99
N ILE A 446 10.35 -15.81 2.87
CA ILE A 446 11.48 -14.89 2.76
C ILE A 446 12.27 -15.14 1.46
N ASN A 447 12.44 -16.41 1.09
CA ASN A 447 13.16 -16.81 -0.13
C ASN A 447 12.24 -17.04 -1.35
N TYR A 448 10.99 -16.56 -1.30
CA TYR A 448 10.04 -16.72 -2.39
C TYR A 448 10.39 -15.82 -3.59
N ASP A 449 10.27 -16.34 -4.81
CA ASP A 449 10.50 -15.56 -6.04
C ASP A 449 9.29 -14.68 -6.36
N PHE A 450 9.16 -13.57 -5.64
CA PHE A 450 8.12 -12.56 -5.85
C PHE A 450 8.16 -11.95 -7.25
N LYS A 451 9.34 -11.87 -7.87
CA LYS A 451 9.52 -11.29 -9.20
C LYS A 451 8.88 -12.18 -10.28
N ALA A 452 9.02 -13.50 -10.19
CA ALA A 452 8.33 -14.44 -11.08
C ALA A 452 6.79 -14.30 -11.01
N ASP A 453 6.28 -13.84 -9.86
CA ASP A 453 4.87 -13.57 -9.62
C ASP A 453 4.43 -12.15 -10.00
N ASN A 454 5.29 -11.34 -10.64
CA ASN A 454 5.05 -9.92 -10.91
C ASN A 454 4.75 -9.10 -9.66
N ARG A 455 5.44 -9.41 -8.55
CA ARG A 455 5.38 -8.64 -7.31
C ARG A 455 6.68 -7.89 -7.09
N PHE A 456 6.55 -6.65 -6.64
CA PHE A 456 7.66 -5.84 -6.17
C PHE A 456 7.37 -5.34 -4.75
N VAL A 457 8.41 -4.89 -4.05
CA VAL A 457 8.29 -4.45 -2.67
C VAL A 457 7.38 -3.21 -2.58
N GLY A 458 6.40 -3.26 -1.68
CA GLY A 458 5.55 -2.11 -1.38
C GLY A 458 6.18 -1.13 -0.38
N GLY A 459 5.37 -0.21 0.13
CA GLY A 459 5.77 0.76 1.16
C GLY A 459 6.49 2.00 0.61
N PRO A 460 7.03 2.86 1.49
CA PRO A 460 7.73 4.09 1.12
C PRO A 460 8.92 3.86 0.17
N VAL A 461 9.02 4.70 -0.86
CA VAL A 461 10.08 4.70 -1.88
C VAL A 461 10.66 6.11 -2.01
N PHE A 462 11.98 6.21 -2.10
CA PHE A 462 12.72 7.47 -2.21
C PHE A 462 13.43 7.58 -3.55
N ASP A 463 13.05 8.59 -4.34
CA ASP A 463 13.65 8.92 -5.63
C ASP A 463 14.65 10.07 -5.50
N ALA A 464 15.91 9.81 -5.87
CA ALA A 464 16.99 10.77 -5.84
C ALA A 464 16.85 11.93 -6.85
N ASN A 465 15.83 11.90 -7.74
CA ASN A 465 15.45 13.00 -8.63
C ASN A 465 16.63 13.50 -9.51
N GLY A 466 17.23 12.57 -10.25
CA GLY A 466 18.42 12.82 -11.07
C GLY A 466 19.72 12.97 -10.25
N GLY A 467 19.70 12.61 -8.97
CA GLY A 467 20.89 12.26 -8.20
C GLY A 467 21.02 10.74 -8.03
N GLU A 468 21.95 10.32 -7.18
CA GLU A 468 22.24 8.92 -6.89
C GLU A 468 22.46 8.69 -5.38
N PHE A 469 22.08 7.52 -4.89
CA PHE A 469 22.42 7.02 -3.56
C PHE A 469 23.85 6.46 -3.55
N THR A 470 24.38 6.15 -2.36
CA THR A 470 25.77 5.65 -2.20
C THR A 470 26.07 4.33 -2.91
N ASP A 471 25.04 3.56 -3.25
CA ASP A 471 25.15 2.32 -4.02
C ASP A 471 25.00 2.54 -5.54
N GLY A 472 24.92 3.79 -6.00
CA GLY A 472 24.76 4.19 -7.39
C GLY A 472 23.32 4.07 -7.92
N THR A 473 22.34 3.73 -7.07
CA THR A 473 20.94 3.65 -7.48
C THR A 473 20.25 5.01 -7.43
N SER A 474 19.17 5.18 -8.21
CA SER A 474 18.32 6.39 -8.13
C SER A 474 17.07 6.20 -7.27
N LEU A 475 16.75 4.96 -6.86
CA LEU A 475 15.58 4.62 -6.04
C LEU A 475 16.00 3.82 -4.81
N LYS A 476 15.44 4.15 -3.64
CA LYS A 476 15.63 3.39 -2.39
C LYS A 476 14.28 3.07 -1.76
N ASN A 477 14.01 1.79 -1.49
CA ASN A 477 12.81 1.35 -0.78
C ASN A 477 13.07 1.32 0.73
N TYR A 478 12.04 1.60 1.54
CA TYR A 478 12.13 1.41 2.99
C TYR A 478 12.13 -0.07 3.39
N PHE A 479 11.28 -0.89 2.78
CA PHE A 479 11.35 -2.34 2.92
C PHE A 479 12.29 -2.93 1.88
N ASP A 480 13.11 -3.90 2.28
CA ASP A 480 14.14 -4.48 1.40
C ASP A 480 13.59 -5.63 0.54
N SER A 481 12.45 -6.21 0.92
CA SER A 481 11.81 -7.36 0.27
C SER A 481 10.29 -7.34 0.48
N CYS A 482 9.55 -8.06 -0.36
CA CYS A 482 8.10 -8.21 -0.18
C CYS A 482 7.76 -8.91 1.14
N ALA A 483 8.50 -9.96 1.54
CA ALA A 483 8.30 -10.62 2.82
C ALA A 483 9.24 -10.06 3.89
N VAL A 484 8.70 -9.71 5.06
CA VAL A 484 9.42 -9.10 6.18
C VAL A 484 9.03 -9.81 7.47
N LYS A 485 10.03 -10.25 8.25
CA LYS A 485 9.80 -11.00 9.50
C LYS A 485 9.11 -10.11 10.52
N ALA A 486 8.21 -10.69 11.32
CA ALA A 486 7.37 -9.95 12.26
C ALA A 486 8.14 -9.24 13.39
N ASP A 487 9.37 -9.69 13.67
CA ASP A 487 10.29 -9.11 14.66
C ASP A 487 11.24 -8.05 14.05
N ASP A 488 11.16 -7.80 12.75
CA ASP A 488 11.98 -6.79 12.07
C ASP A 488 11.68 -5.38 12.61
N PRO A 489 12.71 -4.57 12.96
CA PRO A 489 12.51 -3.21 13.45
C PRO A 489 11.80 -2.29 12.45
N LYS A 490 11.74 -2.63 11.15
CA LYS A 490 11.03 -1.85 10.12
C LYS A 490 9.52 -1.77 10.37
N TRP A 491 8.96 -2.64 11.21
CA TRP A 491 7.59 -2.54 11.73
C TRP A 491 7.39 -1.46 12.81
N LYS A 492 8.36 -0.55 13.00
CA LYS A 492 8.27 0.56 13.95
C LYS A 492 8.40 1.90 13.24
N ILE A 493 7.52 2.84 13.56
CA ILE A 493 7.56 4.18 12.94
C ILE A 493 8.84 4.95 13.27
N ALA A 494 9.43 4.74 14.45
CA ALA A 494 10.71 5.35 14.82
C ALA A 494 11.86 4.92 13.89
N THR A 495 11.87 3.65 13.48
CA THR A 495 12.85 3.11 12.52
C THR A 495 12.70 3.77 11.16
N PHE A 496 11.48 3.99 10.69
CA PHE A 496 11.22 4.71 9.43
C PHE A 496 11.72 6.16 9.49
N LYS A 497 11.41 6.88 10.57
CA LYS A 497 11.88 8.26 10.76
C LYS A 497 13.40 8.34 10.77
N GLN A 498 14.06 7.42 11.47
CA GLN A 498 15.52 7.34 11.48
C GLN A 498 16.07 7.04 10.09
N PHE A 499 15.52 6.03 9.39
CA PHE A 499 15.91 5.69 8.02
C PHE A 499 15.81 6.90 7.08
N LYS A 500 14.69 7.64 7.10
CA LYS A 500 14.49 8.83 6.27
C LYS A 500 15.51 9.94 6.57
N ASN A 501 15.84 10.14 7.85
CA ASN A 501 16.81 11.16 8.28
C ASN A 501 18.24 10.81 7.89
N ASP A 502 18.60 9.52 7.95
CA ASP A 502 19.93 9.03 7.60
C ASP A 502 20.11 8.86 6.08
N LEU A 503 19.03 8.91 5.31
CA LEU A 503 19.05 8.68 3.88
C LEU A 503 19.66 9.89 3.14
N THR A 504 20.82 9.66 2.53
CA THR A 504 21.54 10.68 1.75
C THR A 504 21.65 10.29 0.27
N ALA A 505 21.39 11.25 -0.62
CA ALA A 505 21.67 11.17 -2.06
C ALA A 505 22.63 12.30 -2.47
N THR A 506 23.30 12.15 -3.61
CA THR A 506 24.23 13.14 -4.18
C THR A 506 23.86 13.54 -5.60
N LYS A 507 24.10 14.80 -5.97
CA LYS A 507 23.92 15.34 -7.33
C LYS A 507 24.90 16.49 -7.57
N THR A 508 25.74 16.38 -8.59
CA THR A 508 26.82 17.33 -8.87
C THR A 508 26.32 18.78 -8.95
N GLY A 509 26.90 19.65 -8.11
CA GLY A 509 26.56 21.09 -8.05
C GLY A 509 25.32 21.45 -7.24
N TYR A 510 24.72 20.47 -6.54
CA TYR A 510 23.54 20.66 -5.70
C TYR A 510 23.72 20.07 -4.31
N VAL A 511 23.06 20.69 -3.32
CA VAL A 511 22.94 20.15 -1.96
C VAL A 511 21.53 19.62 -1.76
N LEU A 512 21.40 18.45 -1.11
CA LEU A 512 20.10 17.85 -0.79
C LEU A 512 19.38 18.70 0.26
N GLY A 513 18.24 19.26 -0.12
CA GLY A 513 17.36 20.08 0.73
C GLY A 513 16.30 19.28 1.50
N GLY A 514 16.28 17.96 1.36
CA GLY A 514 15.32 17.05 1.97
C GLY A 514 14.47 16.30 0.95
N TRP A 515 13.29 15.86 1.38
CA TRP A 515 12.41 14.97 0.62
C TRP A 515 11.00 15.57 0.53
N SER A 516 10.53 15.81 -0.69
CA SER A 516 9.15 16.22 -0.93
C SER A 516 8.23 15.01 -1.03
N LEU A 517 6.99 15.17 -0.55
CA LEU A 517 5.90 14.21 -0.71
C LEU A 517 5.06 14.53 -1.96
N PRO A 518 4.34 13.55 -2.52
CA PRO A 518 3.30 13.81 -3.50
C PRO A 518 2.22 14.73 -2.92
N SER A 519 1.57 15.52 -3.79
CA SER A 519 0.47 16.39 -3.36
C SER A 519 -0.64 15.59 -2.68
N GLY A 520 -1.07 16.03 -1.49
CA GLY A 520 -2.13 15.37 -0.71
C GLY A 520 -1.66 14.22 0.20
N GLU A 521 -0.41 13.79 0.11
CA GLU A 521 0.16 12.77 1.00
C GLU A 521 0.75 13.41 2.26
N THR A 522 0.79 12.63 3.34
CA THR A 522 1.45 13.00 4.61
C THR A 522 2.49 11.97 4.98
N ASP A 523 3.48 12.37 5.78
CA ASP A 523 4.45 11.41 6.31
C ASP A 523 3.73 10.35 7.17
N PRO A 524 4.11 9.06 7.07
CA PRO A 524 3.61 7.99 7.91
C PRO A 524 3.58 8.37 9.40
N GLY A 525 2.41 8.28 10.03
CA GLY A 525 2.20 8.54 11.46
C GLY A 525 2.23 7.24 12.27
N ASN A 526 1.85 6.13 11.67
CA ASN A 526 1.79 4.81 12.28
C ASN A 526 2.25 3.70 11.32
N VAL A 527 2.26 2.45 11.78
CA VAL A 527 2.75 1.30 10.98
C VAL A 527 1.86 0.98 9.77
N GLN A 528 0.55 1.21 9.86
CA GLN A 528 -0.37 0.96 8.74
C GLN A 528 -0.09 1.90 7.57
N ASP A 529 0.34 3.14 7.86
CA ASP A 529 0.71 4.10 6.82
C ASP A 529 1.94 3.64 6.02
N LEU A 530 2.83 2.85 6.62
CA LEU A 530 4.01 2.28 5.95
C LEU A 530 3.65 1.19 4.92
N LEU A 531 2.42 0.68 4.94
CA LEU A 531 1.97 -0.35 4.01
C LEU A 531 1.59 0.23 2.64
N LYS A 532 1.40 1.55 2.56
CA LYS A 532 1.09 2.27 1.33
C LYS A 532 2.36 2.60 0.57
N VAL A 533 2.29 2.55 -0.76
CA VAL A 533 3.38 3.02 -1.61
C VAL A 533 3.35 4.55 -1.65
N ILE A 534 4.31 5.18 -0.98
CA ILE A 534 4.48 6.64 -0.93
C ILE A 534 5.81 6.98 -1.61
N ASN A 535 5.76 7.77 -2.69
CA ASN A 535 6.95 8.13 -3.46
C ASN A 535 7.50 9.50 -3.02
N TYR A 536 8.59 9.49 -2.26
CA TYR A 536 9.35 10.68 -1.89
C TYR A 536 10.27 11.09 -3.04
N THR A 537 10.44 12.39 -3.26
CA THR A 537 11.33 12.94 -4.29
C THR A 537 12.36 13.86 -3.65
N ALA A 538 13.63 13.70 -3.99
CA ALA A 538 14.69 14.57 -3.48
C ALA A 538 14.51 16.03 -3.94
N ILE A 539 14.67 16.96 -3.00
CA ILE A 539 14.70 18.40 -3.25
C ILE A 539 16.15 18.84 -3.39
N TRP A 540 16.50 19.51 -4.49
CA TRP A 540 17.88 19.93 -4.78
C TRP A 540 18.02 21.45 -4.76
N ASN A 541 18.93 21.96 -3.93
CA ASN A 541 19.28 23.38 -3.87
C ASN A 541 20.60 23.63 -4.60
N LYS A 542 20.64 24.60 -5.51
CA LYS A 542 21.83 24.92 -6.31
C LYS A 542 22.91 25.54 -5.41
N GLY A 543 24.07 24.90 -5.30
CA GLY A 543 25.16 25.39 -4.45
C GLY A 543 25.97 26.49 -5.14
N ILE A 544 25.54 27.76 -5.02
CA ILE A 544 26.30 28.93 -5.48
C ILE A 544 26.72 29.77 -4.27
N ILE A 545 28.02 30.04 -4.14
CA ILE A 545 28.55 31.10 -3.27
C ILE A 545 28.41 32.41 -4.04
N ASP A 546 27.51 33.32 -3.64
CA ASP A 546 27.26 34.56 -4.36
C ASP A 546 28.24 35.65 -3.88
N GLY A 547 29.32 35.86 -4.65
CA GLY A 547 30.37 36.82 -4.34
C GLY A 547 30.14 38.16 -5.00
N ASN A 548 29.41 39.08 -4.35
CA ASN A 548 29.27 40.46 -4.82
C ASN A 548 29.56 41.45 -3.69
N ILE A 549 30.75 42.07 -3.76
CA ILE A 549 31.12 43.48 -3.48
C ILE A 549 32.67 43.55 -3.48
N PRO A 550 33.33 44.09 -4.52
CA PRO A 550 34.75 44.42 -4.47
C PRO A 550 35.00 45.60 -3.52
N SER A 551 36.04 45.54 -2.67
CA SER A 551 36.56 46.77 -2.07
C SER A 551 37.38 47.55 -3.11
N VAL A 552 37.45 48.87 -2.92
CA VAL A 552 38.09 49.78 -3.86
C VAL A 552 39.63 49.83 -3.70
N GLU A 553 40.15 49.37 -2.56
CA GLU A 553 41.57 49.41 -2.16
C GLU A 553 41.95 48.22 -1.26
N ASP A 554 43.10 47.57 -1.54
CA ASP A 554 43.55 46.39 -0.78
C ASP A 554 44.03 46.71 0.64
N ASN A 555 44.75 47.83 0.80
CA ASN A 555 45.42 48.19 2.05
C ASN A 555 44.98 49.59 2.45
N THR A 556 44.25 49.70 3.55
CA THR A 556 43.70 50.98 4.00
C THR A 556 44.38 51.44 5.27
N LYS A 557 44.59 52.75 5.36
CA LYS A 557 45.03 53.41 6.59
C LYS A 557 43.84 53.49 7.58
N PRO A 558 44.04 53.18 8.87
CA PRO A 558 43.02 53.40 9.89
C PRO A 558 42.60 54.88 10.01
N PRO A 559 41.35 55.19 10.37
CA PRO A 559 40.78 56.55 10.34
C PRO A 559 41.33 57.54 11.40
N SER A 560 42.36 57.22 12.17
CA SER A 560 42.91 58.09 13.23
C SER A 560 44.39 58.43 13.03
N ASN A 561 44.78 59.66 13.44
CA ASN A 561 46.15 60.19 13.36
C ASN A 561 47.08 59.29 14.20
N PRO A 562 48.19 58.77 13.67
CA PRO A 562 48.82 57.61 14.26
C PRO A 562 49.50 58.00 15.58
N SER A 563 49.16 57.29 16.65
CA SER A 563 50.02 57.18 17.83
C SER A 563 51.39 56.68 17.40
N THR A 564 52.44 56.94 18.19
CA THR A 564 53.81 56.43 17.95
C THR A 564 53.89 54.89 17.89
N TYR A 565 52.80 54.22 18.25
CA TYR A 565 52.65 52.78 18.26
C TYR A 565 51.22 52.36 17.84
N GLY A 566 51.06 51.40 16.92
CA GLY A 566 49.74 50.88 16.49
C GLY A 566 49.72 50.27 15.08
N ILE A 567 48.53 49.90 14.58
CA ILE A 567 48.36 49.39 13.21
C ILE A 567 48.40 50.56 12.21
N ALA A 568 49.25 50.48 11.19
CA ALA A 568 49.43 51.53 10.18
C ALA A 568 48.64 51.27 8.88
N TYR A 569 48.59 50.01 8.43
CA TYR A 569 47.84 49.59 7.24
C TYR A 569 47.20 48.23 7.51
N LEU A 570 45.96 48.03 7.03
CA LEU A 570 45.29 46.74 7.10
C LEU A 570 44.34 46.47 5.92
N PRO A 571 44.14 45.18 5.57
CA PRO A 571 43.13 44.75 4.61
C PRO A 571 41.71 44.92 5.17
N LYS A 572 40.80 45.64 4.48
CA LYS A 572 39.50 46.07 5.04
C LYS A 572 38.26 45.28 4.59
N GLN A 573 38.17 44.87 3.32
CA GLN A 573 37.01 44.14 2.80
C GLN A 573 37.41 43.38 1.53
N PHE A 574 37.02 42.10 1.42
CA PHE A 574 37.32 41.29 0.24
C PHE A 574 36.16 40.40 -0.15
N ALA A 575 36.08 40.11 -1.45
CA ALA A 575 35.15 39.15 -2.03
C ALA A 575 35.92 37.89 -2.47
N VAL A 576 35.21 36.77 -2.42
CA VAL A 576 35.59 35.54 -3.12
C VAL A 576 34.84 35.47 -4.44
N ASN A 577 35.42 34.85 -5.47
CA ASN A 577 34.70 34.60 -6.72
C ASN A 577 33.56 33.60 -6.49
N PRO A 578 32.42 33.76 -7.17
CA PRO A 578 31.41 32.72 -7.22
C PRO A 578 32.01 31.39 -7.66
N SER A 579 31.96 30.40 -6.77
CA SER A 579 32.59 29.10 -6.96
C SER A 579 31.60 28.02 -6.57
N ALA A 580 31.49 26.98 -7.40
CA ALA A 580 30.76 25.77 -7.01
C ALA A 580 31.53 25.06 -5.89
N LEU A 581 30.79 24.58 -4.88
CA LEU A 581 31.38 23.72 -3.87
C LEU A 581 31.62 22.31 -4.43
N ASN A 582 32.70 21.68 -4.01
CA ASN A 582 32.96 20.27 -4.29
C ASN A 582 31.96 19.38 -3.54
N ASP A 583 31.66 18.21 -4.07
CA ASP A 583 30.72 17.26 -3.45
C ASP A 583 31.24 16.72 -2.09
N TYR A 584 32.56 16.63 -1.90
CA TYR A 584 33.24 16.24 -0.67
C TYR A 584 34.69 16.73 -0.63
N GLY A 585 35.31 16.68 0.56
CA GLY A 585 36.73 16.95 0.75
C GLY A 585 37.08 18.44 0.90
N ALA A 586 38.36 18.72 1.10
CA ALA A 586 38.84 20.08 1.32
C ALA A 586 38.74 20.92 0.04
N GLN A 587 38.45 22.21 0.20
CA GLN A 587 38.35 23.16 -0.90
C GLN A 587 38.93 24.51 -0.48
N THR A 588 39.72 25.12 -1.34
CA THR A 588 40.27 26.47 -1.13
C THR A 588 39.66 27.43 -2.13
N ILE A 589 39.14 28.55 -1.64
CA ILE A 589 38.46 29.58 -2.43
C ILE A 589 39.30 30.87 -2.36
N PRO A 590 39.94 31.29 -3.47
CA PRO A 590 40.80 32.48 -3.48
C PRO A 590 40.04 33.76 -3.11
N VAL A 591 40.66 34.57 -2.27
CA VAL A 591 40.25 35.95 -1.99
C VAL A 591 40.91 36.85 -3.03
N LEU A 592 40.11 37.68 -3.71
CA LEU A 592 40.63 38.58 -4.74
C LEU A 592 41.35 39.79 -4.12
N LYS A 593 42.56 40.07 -4.61
CA LYS A 593 43.33 41.29 -4.35
C LYS A 593 43.52 42.07 -5.64
N LYS A 594 43.64 43.40 -5.55
CA LYS A 594 43.96 44.28 -6.68
C LYS A 594 45.45 44.24 -7.03
N ASN A 595 46.30 44.33 -6.00
CA ASN A 595 47.75 44.38 -6.04
C ASN A 595 48.35 43.44 -4.99
N SER A 596 48.12 43.69 -3.70
CA SER A 596 48.83 43.02 -2.59
C SER A 596 48.11 43.19 -1.26
N PHE A 597 48.28 42.25 -0.32
CA PHE A 597 47.72 42.35 1.03
C PHE A 597 48.81 42.55 2.06
N HIS A 598 48.74 43.68 2.75
CA HIS A 598 49.74 44.10 3.73
C HIS A 598 49.10 44.44 5.05
N VAL A 599 49.77 44.05 6.13
CA VAL A 599 49.46 44.50 7.48
C VAL A 599 50.71 45.13 8.06
N ALA A 600 50.60 46.37 8.53
CA ALA A 600 51.74 47.10 9.05
C ALA A 600 51.53 47.51 10.51
N VAL A 601 52.59 47.41 11.30
CA VAL A 601 52.66 47.89 12.68
C VAL A 601 53.66 49.03 12.75
N ARG A 602 53.19 50.19 13.19
CA ARG A 602 54.03 51.33 13.56
C ARG A 602 54.56 51.10 14.96
N ASP A 603 55.87 51.14 15.10
CA ASP A 603 56.58 51.14 16.39
C ASP A 603 57.76 52.10 16.32
N GLN A 604 57.54 53.32 16.82
CA GLN A 604 58.53 54.41 16.86
C GLN A 604 58.93 54.79 18.29
N LEU A 605 58.79 53.84 19.23
CA LEU A 605 58.99 54.12 20.65
C LEU A 605 60.47 54.07 21.07
N LEU A 606 61.37 53.49 20.26
CA LEU A 606 62.79 53.31 20.58
C LEU A 606 63.03 52.51 21.89
N THR A 607 62.09 51.63 22.24
CA THR A 607 62.16 50.76 23.43
C THR A 607 62.55 49.33 23.04
N GLU A 608 62.98 48.54 24.04
CA GLU A 608 63.26 47.10 23.91
C GLU A 608 62.05 46.22 24.21
N ASN A 609 60.88 46.83 24.40
CA ASN A 609 59.66 46.11 24.69
C ASN A 609 59.23 45.28 23.47
N SER A 610 58.80 44.05 23.72
CA SER A 610 58.37 43.13 22.68
C SER A 610 56.85 43.15 22.53
N TRP A 611 56.39 43.22 21.29
CA TRP A 611 55.00 43.01 20.90
C TRP A 611 54.84 41.90 19.86
N SER A 612 53.62 41.38 19.76
CA SER A 612 53.19 40.49 18.68
C SER A 612 51.87 40.96 18.07
N LEU A 613 51.77 40.88 16.75
CA LEU A 613 50.52 41.03 16.02
C LEU A 613 49.92 39.65 15.77
N GLN A 614 48.69 39.48 16.22
CA GLN A 614 47.90 38.28 16.05
C GLN A 614 46.71 38.52 15.12
N ALA A 615 46.26 37.47 14.45
CA ALA A 615 45.09 37.47 13.59
C ALA A 615 44.12 36.36 13.99
N GLN A 616 42.82 36.63 13.91
CA GLN A 616 41.78 35.66 14.25
C GLN A 616 40.58 35.79 13.30
N LEU A 617 40.11 34.67 12.74
CA LEU A 617 38.88 34.61 11.94
C LEU A 617 37.66 34.58 12.86
N ILE A 618 36.82 35.59 12.75
CA ILE A 618 35.55 35.70 13.48
C ILE A 618 34.39 35.61 12.49
N TRP A 619 33.53 34.61 12.68
CA TRP A 619 32.26 34.50 11.96
C TRP A 619 31.20 35.38 12.64
N LYS A 620 30.47 36.18 11.87
CA LYS A 620 29.43 37.09 12.40
C LYS A 620 28.10 36.41 12.68
N ASN A 621 27.73 35.45 11.85
CA ASN A 621 26.47 34.72 11.94
C ASN A 621 26.76 33.23 12.18
N LYS A 622 26.76 32.44 11.10
CA LYS A 622 27.01 31.01 11.10
C LYS A 622 28.47 30.74 10.71
N SER A 623 29.13 29.85 11.44
CA SER A 623 30.50 29.42 11.12
C SER A 623 30.50 28.20 10.21
N ILE A 624 31.51 28.11 9.34
CA ILE A 624 31.83 26.86 8.63
C ILE A 624 32.81 26.06 9.51
N PRO A 625 32.45 24.86 10.01
CA PRO A 625 33.34 24.12 10.91
C PRO A 625 34.67 23.76 10.24
N GLY A 626 35.77 23.99 10.95
CA GLY A 626 37.13 23.69 10.45
C GLY A 626 37.62 24.61 9.32
N SER A 627 36.91 25.71 9.01
CA SER A 627 37.37 26.68 8.02
C SER A 627 38.47 27.59 8.56
N SER A 628 39.35 28.06 7.69
CA SER A 628 40.43 29.00 8.01
C SER A 628 40.70 29.97 6.85
N ILE A 629 41.45 31.05 7.13
CA ILE A 629 42.03 31.91 6.10
C ILE A 629 43.48 31.50 5.90
N GLN A 630 43.80 30.97 4.72
CA GLN A 630 45.13 30.54 4.33
C GLN A 630 45.87 31.69 3.64
N THR A 631 47.15 31.89 3.98
CA THR A 631 48.06 32.88 3.36
C THR A 631 49.27 32.18 2.69
N THR A 632 50.00 32.84 1.79
CA THR A 632 51.10 32.22 1.00
C THR A 632 52.47 32.92 1.08
N ASN A 633 52.73 33.67 2.16
CA ASN A 633 54.05 34.26 2.38
C ASN A 633 55.09 33.21 2.84
N LYS A 634 55.83 32.64 1.88
CA LYS A 634 56.87 31.63 2.13
C LYS A 634 58.14 32.17 2.79
N THR A 635 58.41 33.46 2.67
CA THR A 635 59.66 34.05 3.18
C THR A 635 59.51 34.47 4.64
N GLY A 636 58.31 34.87 5.04
CA GLY A 636 58.08 35.53 6.34
C GLY A 636 58.73 36.91 6.41
N GLU A 637 59.12 37.47 5.24
CA GLU A 637 59.88 38.71 5.18
C GLU A 637 59.02 39.89 5.64
N VAL A 638 59.56 40.65 6.58
CA VAL A 638 59.02 41.93 7.04
C VAL A 638 59.90 43.04 6.48
N LYS A 639 59.28 44.09 5.95
CA LYS A 639 59.98 45.28 5.42
C LYS A 639 59.73 46.49 6.29
N LYS A 640 60.60 47.49 6.20
CA LYS A 640 60.35 48.81 6.77
C LYS A 640 59.62 49.63 5.73
N ASN A 641 58.59 50.35 6.14
CA ASN A 641 58.03 51.41 5.34
C ASN A 641 58.80 52.70 5.62
N SER A 642 59.32 53.35 4.57
CA SER A 642 60.03 54.62 4.67
C SER A 642 59.12 55.79 5.02
N ASN A 643 57.82 55.66 4.77
CA ASN A 643 56.77 56.53 5.30
C ASN A 643 56.41 56.10 6.73
N ASP A 644 56.11 57.08 7.59
CA ASP A 644 55.81 56.88 9.01
C ASP A 644 54.36 56.40 9.27
N GLY A 645 53.68 55.90 8.23
CA GLY A 645 52.27 55.50 8.27
C GLY A 645 51.30 56.67 8.14
N SER A 646 51.79 57.89 7.88
CA SER A 646 50.94 59.08 7.70
C SER A 646 50.31 59.16 6.31
N ALA A 647 51.02 58.78 5.25
CA ALA A 647 50.47 58.78 3.88
C ALA A 647 49.79 57.43 3.51
N PRO A 648 49.00 57.37 2.42
CA PRO A 648 48.47 56.11 1.89
C PRO A 648 49.56 55.08 1.59
N PHE A 649 49.22 53.79 1.65
CA PHE A 649 50.16 52.71 1.34
C PHE A 649 50.67 52.81 -0.11
N GLN A 650 51.98 52.72 -0.29
CA GLN A 650 52.64 52.58 -1.59
C GLN A 650 53.73 51.51 -1.49
N GLU A 651 53.73 50.55 -2.41
CA GLU A 651 54.72 49.46 -2.43
C GLU A 651 56.16 49.99 -2.60
N SER A 652 56.33 51.12 -3.29
CA SER A 652 57.62 51.78 -3.50
C SER A 652 58.29 52.27 -2.22
N ASP A 653 57.52 52.45 -1.14
CA ASP A 653 58.03 52.97 0.12
C ASP A 653 58.67 51.87 0.97
N LEU A 654 58.51 50.60 0.58
CA LEU A 654 59.03 49.44 1.30
C LEU A 654 60.53 49.25 1.05
N ILE A 655 61.31 49.29 2.11
CA ILE A 655 62.74 49.08 2.11
C ILE A 655 63.10 47.84 2.96
N PRO A 656 64.18 47.10 2.61
CA PRO A 656 64.64 45.98 3.43
C PRO A 656 64.97 46.42 4.86
N ILE A 657 64.71 45.55 5.83
CA ILE A 657 65.19 45.74 7.21
C ILE A 657 66.61 45.20 7.34
N SER A 658 67.46 45.89 8.10
CA SER A 658 68.75 45.36 8.54
C SER A 658 68.59 44.83 9.96
N ASN A 659 69.18 43.66 10.25
CA ASN A 659 69.36 43.08 11.59
C ASN A 659 68.17 42.39 12.29
N ASP A 660 67.34 41.59 11.59
CA ASP A 660 66.41 40.66 12.26
C ASP A 660 65.39 41.31 13.24
N GLU A 661 65.29 42.64 13.28
CA GLU A 661 64.13 43.50 13.58
C GLU A 661 62.93 42.82 14.24
N VAL A 662 62.13 42.33 13.30
CA VAL A 662 60.78 41.82 13.44
C VAL A 662 60.74 40.58 12.57
N GLU A 663 60.13 39.53 13.09
CA GLU A 663 59.94 38.27 12.37
C GLU A 663 58.47 38.12 11.97
N GLY A 664 58.24 37.79 10.70
CA GLY A 664 56.95 37.37 10.18
C GLY A 664 56.87 35.84 10.14
N GLU A 665 55.72 35.30 10.47
CA GLU A 665 55.47 33.86 10.32
C GLU A 665 55.31 33.49 8.84
N LYS A 666 55.51 32.22 8.48
CA LYS A 666 55.41 31.76 7.08
C LYS A 666 54.07 31.06 6.85
N ASP A 667 53.47 31.29 5.68
CA ASP A 667 52.26 30.60 5.19
C ASP A 667 51.18 30.43 6.28
N VAL A 668 50.88 31.52 7.00
CA VAL A 668 49.98 31.54 8.16
C VAL A 668 48.60 31.00 7.78
N GLU A 669 48.07 30.13 8.63
CA GLU A 669 46.67 29.70 8.60
C GLU A 669 45.92 30.35 9.77
N ILE A 670 45.12 31.37 9.47
CA ILE A 670 44.35 32.14 10.44
C ILE A 670 43.05 31.39 10.73
N THR A 671 42.92 30.90 11.95
CA THR A 671 41.76 30.11 12.40
C THR A 671 40.86 30.95 13.32
N ASN A 672 39.86 30.31 13.93
CA ASN A 672 39.08 30.93 14.99
C ASN A 672 39.85 31.08 16.33
N ALA A 673 41.09 30.63 16.40
CA ALA A 673 42.02 30.92 17.49
C ALA A 673 43.03 32.00 17.06
N ALA A 674 43.40 32.87 17.99
CA ALA A 674 44.38 33.94 17.72
C ALA A 674 45.73 33.34 17.31
N THR A 675 46.21 33.75 16.13
CA THR A 675 47.42 33.22 15.50
C THR A 675 48.43 34.36 15.36
N VAL A 676 49.64 34.22 15.90
CA VAL A 676 50.72 35.21 15.72
C VAL A 676 51.12 35.24 14.24
N ILE A 677 51.21 36.45 13.68
CA ILE A 677 51.61 36.65 12.27
C ILE A 677 52.89 37.45 12.12
N MET A 678 53.19 38.31 13.09
CA MET A 678 54.38 39.16 13.12
C MET A 678 54.73 39.45 14.57
N LYS A 679 56.01 39.41 14.95
CA LYS A 679 56.46 39.71 16.31
C LYS A 679 57.86 40.33 16.32
N THR A 680 58.16 41.08 17.36
CA THR A 680 59.48 41.70 17.57
C THR A 680 60.46 40.74 18.24
N LYS A 681 61.75 40.94 17.97
CA LYS A 681 62.83 40.36 18.79
C LYS A 681 63.23 41.36 19.89
N SER A 682 64.01 40.96 20.89
CA SER A 682 64.43 41.83 22.02
C SER A 682 65.44 42.90 21.58
N GLN A 683 64.86 43.95 21.00
CA GLN A 683 65.31 44.89 19.98
C GLN A 683 64.97 46.34 20.26
N LYS A 684 65.81 47.36 19.95
CA LYS A 684 65.25 48.72 19.82
C LYS A 684 64.54 48.86 18.47
N HIS A 685 63.27 49.21 18.50
CA HIS A 685 62.43 49.37 17.31
C HIS A 685 62.10 50.83 17.03
N ASN A 686 62.19 51.25 15.77
CA ASN A 686 61.87 52.63 15.37
C ASN A 686 61.49 52.73 13.88
N ALA A 687 60.39 52.09 13.49
CA ALA A 687 59.90 52.15 12.11
C ALA A 687 58.42 51.74 12.00
N VAL A 688 57.91 51.75 10.77
CA VAL A 688 56.70 51.01 10.40
C VAL A 688 57.14 49.69 9.80
N TYR A 689 56.78 48.59 10.44
CA TYR A 689 57.10 47.23 10.02
C TYR A 689 55.92 46.67 9.25
N ASP A 690 56.14 46.30 8.00
CA ASP A 690 55.14 45.90 7.03
C ASP A 690 55.32 44.43 6.65
N TYR A 691 54.24 43.67 6.79
CA TYR A 691 54.20 42.25 6.49
C TYR A 691 53.18 41.98 5.37
N ASN A 692 53.68 41.43 4.25
CA ASN A 692 52.87 41.01 3.12
C ASN A 692 52.29 39.62 3.38
N LEU A 693 50.97 39.46 3.32
CA LEU A 693 50.28 38.18 3.51
C LEU A 693 50.40 37.25 2.29
N GLY A 694 50.82 37.75 1.12
CA GLY A 694 50.85 36.99 -0.12
C GLY A 694 49.47 36.83 -0.75
N ASP A 695 49.15 35.63 -1.25
CA ASP A 695 47.80 35.27 -1.68
C ASP A 695 47.00 34.80 -0.47
N VAL A 696 45.72 35.17 -0.44
CA VAL A 696 44.82 34.84 0.67
C VAL A 696 43.65 34.02 0.13
N ALA A 697 43.22 33.00 0.86
CA ALA A 697 42.10 32.15 0.46
C ALA A 697 41.29 31.64 1.66
N LEU A 698 39.98 31.47 1.48
CA LEU A 698 39.13 30.73 2.42
C LEU A 698 39.34 29.23 2.20
N LYS A 699 39.87 28.53 3.19
CA LYS A 699 40.05 27.08 3.19
C LYS A 699 38.89 26.44 3.96
N ILE A 700 38.15 25.57 3.29
CA ILE A 700 37.06 24.77 3.84
C ILE A 700 37.60 23.36 4.03
N ALA A 701 37.59 22.85 5.27
CA ALA A 701 38.11 21.51 5.59
C ALA A 701 37.33 20.38 4.91
N ASN A 702 36.02 20.53 4.76
CA ASN A 702 35.17 19.59 4.05
C ASN A 702 33.95 20.31 3.45
N ALA A 703 33.78 20.29 2.13
CA ALA A 703 32.66 20.95 1.48
C ALA A 703 31.29 20.32 1.84
N LYS A 704 31.25 19.03 2.24
CA LYS A 704 30.01 18.30 2.58
C LYS A 704 29.25 18.89 3.78
N ILE A 705 29.94 19.54 4.71
CA ILE A 705 29.34 20.06 5.95
C ILE A 705 28.82 21.49 5.81
N VAL A 706 28.95 22.10 4.63
CA VAL A 706 28.48 23.46 4.38
C VAL A 706 26.98 23.42 4.06
N GLU A 707 26.16 23.96 4.95
CA GLU A 707 24.71 24.05 4.75
C GLU A 707 24.34 25.24 3.82
N PRO A 708 23.24 25.19 3.06
CA PRO A 708 22.78 26.32 2.25
C PRO A 708 22.41 27.53 3.14
N ASP A 709 23.22 28.59 3.12
CA ASP A 709 22.99 29.82 3.90
C ASP A 709 23.93 30.95 3.44
N SER A 710 23.76 32.16 4.00
CA SER A 710 24.70 33.27 3.87
C SER A 710 25.73 33.26 5.01
N TYR A 711 27.01 33.24 4.64
CA TYR A 711 28.14 33.21 5.57
C TYR A 711 28.91 34.54 5.52
N THR A 712 29.16 35.15 6.67
CA THR A 712 29.93 36.40 6.76
C THR A 712 30.91 36.30 7.93
N GLY A 713 32.16 36.67 7.70
CA GLY A 713 33.20 36.73 8.72
C GLY A 713 34.17 37.89 8.49
N CYS A 714 35.02 38.15 9.47
CA CYS A 714 36.11 39.11 9.41
C CYS A 714 37.37 38.54 10.06
N VAL A 715 38.53 39.06 9.66
CA VAL A 715 39.78 38.83 10.39
C VAL A 715 39.98 39.99 11.36
N GLU A 716 40.03 39.67 12.64
CA GLU A 716 40.40 40.62 13.69
C GLU A 716 41.93 40.64 13.84
N TRP A 717 42.48 41.84 13.93
CA TRP A 717 43.91 42.09 14.10
C TRP A 717 44.16 42.60 15.53
N ASN A 718 44.92 41.83 16.30
CA ASN A 718 45.16 42.08 17.72
C ASN A 718 46.64 42.34 17.96
N LEU A 719 46.99 43.55 18.42
CA LEU A 719 48.35 43.90 18.79
C LEU A 719 48.52 43.66 20.30
N VAL A 720 49.38 42.70 20.66
CA VAL A 720 49.55 42.13 22.00
C VAL A 720 50.90 42.52 22.59
N ASP A 721 50.93 42.78 23.90
CA ASP A 721 52.11 43.25 24.65
C ASP A 721 52.72 44.54 24.09
N ALA A 722 51.84 45.33 23.44
CA ALA A 722 52.07 46.72 23.10
C ALA A 722 52.55 47.52 24.34
N PRO A 723 53.66 48.26 24.25
CA PRO A 723 54.18 49.09 25.35
C PRO A 723 53.18 50.11 25.92
#